data_AF-A0A1W9QNK4-F1
#
_entry.id   AF-A0A1W9QNK4-F1
#
_cell.length_a   1.000
_cell.length_b   1.000
_cell.length_c   1.000
_cell.angle_alpha   90.00
_cell.angle_beta   90.00
_cell.angle_gamma   90.00
#
_symmetry.space_group_name_H-M   'P 1'
#
loop_
_entity.id
_entity.type
_entity.pdbx_description
1 polymer ?
#
loop_
_entity_poly.entity_id
_entity_poly.type
_entity_poly.pdbx_seq_one_letter_code
_entity_poly.pdbx_strand_id
1 'polypeptide(L)'
;MTIDNAYFPSNTWGGTYNVAKTINQGQVTFTNVDPTSSFAGEDFEDDLYNRINWPDVVRGVWTGLESHIWNDPDNWEFHLKPGAGDDVYIPAGTPNDPWVSVTDQECNNLTIEAGASLRIYDETLTVYGDMEINGQLRMDHASGVLNIENDIYWKPGSSDIITAGTINVTSDWWFEDGTSASLAVANTVNFMGSGSSLIYCMDADAGFGSVGVNKSTLATWIHSNSTQPMRVTGNMIVHSGDIFQVQNNDLEIDGTLDIQNTAELYLGSIGSLTNNSDFTLNGGLDIGLGDCLIHGEFDLETTGELTINGGSFIYDQGVSTGPLNIRGTFNMTDGLYQTSEYFGVSPTAITNVSGGLIRAISFEAEHAGTFEPTGGAVEIQTYNNTMGSIYCSNGNYFHNLNINPIIATLGGGILFTDVIVQNDLEITDGTLWFNGNEFTVNNNVTVFGRLHLVDPNDILNAGDAFGDQIVWKSGSDCSEVDAGVINVYGDWTFENGTDGQIATENFVNFYGNNNSTIYNYDPDVEFGNMEINKTSALNNFVEIPSGTTIRIAENFNINDGELKMNENTEMFVQNELNVNNGGTLSVIGTLGNESTVSGYPGYGVFEVENGGTISAQYTTFEYFEDAGIYIAAGATIDPAYPFYHCTFRESTPGGTLLRIDNNQTITIDEANFPDNTWAGTYNVAKTVNQGEITFTNFTGDFSGSVFENDPNGRLIWNDEDFSIDVKLYLEGPYNQTTGLMDQELNTLGLIPLSQPYNTSPWNYSGTEIVTSVPGSAVDWVLIELRDAPDANSATSGTIIAQQAAFITNNGFVVALNGISLPQFTSTIQDKLFLVIRHRNHLDIMSEYSMVGSDGDYVYDFSTSYDKVYGGTTGYIQLPSGDWGMAGGDGDANDIVEDVDKTIIWAPEAGTTGYNSGDFNLDGQTNNPDKNDAWINNLTKESQVPD
;
A
#
# COMPACT_ATOMS: atom_id res chain seq x y z
N MET A 1 -64.22 -33.64 69.33
CA MET A 1 -63.62 -34.40 70.44
C MET A 1 -62.28 -34.84 69.94
N THR A 2 -61.20 -34.55 70.67
CA THR A 2 -59.85 -34.96 70.29
C THR A 2 -59.44 -36.14 71.16
N ILE A 3 -58.90 -37.18 70.54
CA ILE A 3 -58.33 -38.36 71.19
C ILE A 3 -56.84 -38.36 70.86
N ASP A 4 -56.02 -38.29 71.89
CA ASP A 4 -54.58 -38.08 71.77
C ASP A 4 -53.82 -39.34 72.20
N ASN A 5 -52.70 -39.67 71.55
CA ASN A 5 -51.86 -40.84 71.85
C ASN A 5 -52.61 -42.19 71.74
N ALA A 6 -53.46 -42.31 70.72
CA ALA A 6 -54.16 -43.56 70.45
C ALA A 6 -53.23 -44.62 69.82
N TYR A 7 -53.43 -45.89 70.19
CA TYR A 7 -52.73 -47.03 69.59
C TYR A 7 -53.77 -48.00 69.04
N PHE A 8 -53.62 -48.37 67.76
CA PHE A 8 -54.48 -49.34 67.09
C PHE A 8 -53.66 -50.56 66.65
N PRO A 9 -53.70 -51.67 67.40
CA PRO A 9 -52.89 -52.85 67.11
C PRO A 9 -53.35 -53.56 65.84
N SER A 10 -52.49 -54.45 65.33
CA SER A 10 -52.78 -55.27 64.17
C SER A 10 -54.12 -56.01 64.28
N ASN A 11 -54.90 -55.96 63.21
CA ASN A 11 -56.21 -56.60 63.15
C ASN A 11 -56.10 -58.13 63.01
N THR A 12 -56.11 -58.82 64.15
CA THR A 12 -56.02 -60.29 64.23
C THR A 12 -57.37 -61.00 64.23
N TRP A 13 -58.49 -60.26 64.18
CA TRP A 13 -59.84 -60.76 64.44
C TRP A 13 -60.80 -60.58 63.24
N GLY A 14 -60.35 -59.96 62.15
CA GLY A 14 -61.00 -59.96 60.83
C GLY A 14 -62.13 -58.95 60.64
N GLY A 15 -62.28 -57.96 61.54
CA GLY A 15 -63.25 -56.86 61.36
C GLY A 15 -62.74 -55.80 60.38
N THR A 16 -63.63 -55.15 59.63
CA THR A 16 -63.22 -54.16 58.60
C THR A 16 -62.81 -52.81 59.19
N TYR A 17 -63.44 -52.39 60.29
CA TYR A 17 -63.28 -51.04 60.84
C TYR A 17 -62.80 -51.03 62.31
N ASN A 18 -61.92 -50.10 62.66
CA ASN A 18 -61.35 -49.86 63.99
C ASN A 18 -62.19 -48.87 64.84
N VAL A 19 -62.83 -47.90 64.19
CA VAL A 19 -63.70 -46.87 64.75
C VAL A 19 -64.80 -46.55 63.75
N ALA A 20 -65.95 -46.10 64.25
CA ALA A 20 -67.11 -45.79 63.43
C ALA A 20 -67.83 -44.52 63.92
N LYS A 21 -68.33 -43.70 62.99
CA LYS A 21 -69.17 -42.54 63.27
C LYS A 21 -70.36 -42.48 62.31
N THR A 22 -71.42 -43.18 62.70
CA THR A 22 -72.57 -43.47 61.83
C THR A 22 -73.67 -42.38 61.80
N ILE A 23 -73.44 -41.22 62.42
CA ILE A 23 -74.40 -40.09 62.43
C ILE A 23 -73.70 -38.77 62.06
N ASN A 24 -74.38 -37.94 61.27
CA ASN A 24 -73.86 -36.67 60.75
C ASN A 24 -73.87 -35.52 61.79
N GLN A 25 -73.31 -35.73 62.98
CA GLN A 25 -73.21 -34.72 64.06
C GLN A 25 -71.91 -34.82 64.86
N GLY A 26 -71.29 -33.66 65.15
CA GLY A 26 -70.01 -33.56 65.86
C GLY A 26 -68.83 -34.14 65.08
N GLN A 27 -67.60 -33.89 65.54
CA GLN A 27 -66.36 -34.38 64.91
C GLN A 27 -65.48 -35.09 65.95
N VAL A 28 -64.79 -36.15 65.54
CA VAL A 28 -63.73 -36.84 66.30
C VAL A 28 -62.41 -36.60 65.58
N THR A 29 -61.33 -36.34 66.31
CA THR A 29 -60.00 -36.14 65.72
C THR A 29 -59.01 -36.95 66.53
N PHE A 30 -58.22 -37.78 65.87
CA PHE A 30 -57.13 -38.54 66.48
C PHE A 30 -55.81 -37.79 66.26
N THR A 31 -55.08 -37.51 67.33
CA THR A 31 -53.76 -36.86 67.27
C THR A 31 -52.70 -37.71 67.94
N ASN A 32 -51.44 -37.56 67.52
CA ASN A 32 -50.28 -38.31 68.03
C ASN A 32 -50.53 -39.83 68.06
N VAL A 33 -51.14 -40.39 67.00
CA VAL A 33 -51.37 -41.84 66.92
C VAL A 33 -50.01 -42.53 66.88
N ASP A 34 -49.85 -43.61 67.65
CA ASP A 34 -48.60 -44.36 67.69
C ASP A 34 -48.27 -44.90 66.27
N PRO A 35 -47.09 -44.60 65.70
CA PRO A 35 -46.73 -44.91 64.31
C PRO A 35 -46.65 -46.42 64.01
N THR A 36 -46.60 -47.28 65.04
CA THR A 36 -46.66 -48.74 64.89
C THR A 36 -48.10 -49.29 64.74
N SER A 37 -49.09 -48.40 64.67
CA SER A 37 -50.50 -48.77 64.56
C SER A 37 -50.85 -49.23 63.13
N SER A 38 -50.79 -50.54 62.88
CA SER A 38 -51.17 -51.20 61.60
C SER A 38 -52.66 -51.17 61.26
N PHE A 39 -53.50 -50.66 62.14
CA PHE A 39 -54.95 -50.60 61.94
C PHE A 39 -55.49 -49.22 62.32
N ALA A 40 -54.81 -48.14 61.92
CA ALA A 40 -55.17 -46.74 62.12
C ALA A 40 -55.28 -45.97 60.79
N GLY A 41 -56.10 -44.90 60.76
CA GLY A 41 -56.30 -44.07 59.58
C GLY A 41 -57.64 -44.30 58.88
N GLU A 42 -57.87 -43.51 57.82
CA GLU A 42 -59.14 -43.44 57.07
C GLU A 42 -59.49 -44.76 56.35
N ASP A 43 -58.51 -45.60 56.03
CA ASP A 43 -58.73 -46.91 55.40
C ASP A 43 -59.46 -47.90 56.32
N PHE A 44 -59.39 -47.67 57.63
CA PHE A 44 -59.91 -48.58 58.64
C PHE A 44 -61.10 -48.00 59.40
N GLU A 45 -61.75 -46.95 58.94
CA GLU A 45 -62.91 -46.36 59.62
C GLU A 45 -64.25 -46.52 58.89
N ASP A 46 -65.34 -46.56 59.65
CA ASP A 46 -66.70 -46.42 59.13
C ASP A 46 -67.18 -44.98 59.36
N ASP A 47 -66.89 -44.10 58.40
CA ASP A 47 -67.18 -42.67 58.49
C ASP A 47 -67.93 -42.11 57.28
N LEU A 48 -69.16 -42.61 57.09
CA LEU A 48 -70.06 -42.23 55.98
C LEU A 48 -70.27 -40.71 55.82
N TYR A 49 -70.05 -39.91 56.87
CA TYR A 49 -70.31 -38.48 56.86
C TYR A 49 -69.05 -37.60 56.98
N ASN A 50 -67.84 -38.18 56.88
CA ASN A 50 -66.54 -37.49 57.04
C ASN A 50 -66.48 -36.64 58.34
N ARG A 51 -66.65 -37.33 59.48
CA ARG A 51 -66.70 -36.79 60.84
C ARG A 51 -65.61 -37.33 61.77
N ILE A 52 -64.76 -38.23 61.33
CA ILE A 52 -63.51 -38.64 61.97
C ILE A 52 -62.37 -37.98 61.19
N ASN A 53 -61.28 -37.62 61.86
CA ASN A 53 -60.15 -36.94 61.25
C ASN A 53 -58.86 -37.52 61.81
N TRP A 54 -57.91 -37.82 60.93
CA TRP A 54 -56.62 -38.43 61.25
C TRP A 54 -55.46 -37.54 60.77
N PRO A 55 -55.31 -36.31 61.30
CA PRO A 55 -54.32 -35.36 60.81
C PRO A 55 -52.87 -35.87 60.83
N ASP A 56 -52.55 -36.81 61.71
CA ASP A 56 -51.17 -37.32 61.90
C ASP A 56 -50.94 -38.72 61.31
N VAL A 57 -51.97 -39.36 60.72
CA VAL A 57 -51.85 -40.69 60.07
C VAL A 57 -51.79 -40.49 58.57
N VAL A 58 -50.59 -40.24 58.07
CA VAL A 58 -50.31 -39.98 56.65
C VAL A 58 -49.49 -41.11 56.05
N ARG A 59 -49.70 -41.38 54.76
CA ARG A 59 -48.86 -42.30 53.98
C ARG A 59 -47.50 -41.66 53.68
N GLY A 60 -46.49 -42.50 53.47
CA GLY A 60 -45.24 -42.09 52.82
C GLY A 60 -44.05 -41.76 53.73
N VAL A 61 -44.12 -41.97 55.04
CA VAL A 61 -42.92 -41.91 55.91
C VAL A 61 -42.24 -43.28 55.96
N TRP A 62 -40.98 -43.35 55.52
CA TRP A 62 -40.19 -44.57 55.55
C TRP A 62 -39.62 -44.85 56.95
N THR A 63 -39.80 -46.07 57.45
CA THR A 63 -39.22 -46.53 58.73
C THR A 63 -38.08 -47.52 58.55
N GLY A 64 -38.13 -48.33 57.48
CA GLY A 64 -37.10 -49.33 57.15
C GLY A 64 -36.88 -50.38 58.23
N LEU A 65 -37.88 -50.67 59.07
CA LEU A 65 -37.75 -51.56 60.23
C LEU A 65 -37.65 -53.04 59.86
N GLU A 66 -38.26 -53.47 58.75
CA GLU A 66 -38.33 -54.87 58.35
C GLU A 66 -37.28 -55.23 57.27
N SER A 67 -37.20 -54.45 56.20
CA SER A 67 -36.35 -54.74 55.05
C SER A 67 -35.97 -53.48 54.26
N HIS A 68 -35.18 -53.64 53.20
CA HIS A 68 -34.92 -52.55 52.23
C HIS A 68 -36.05 -52.38 51.21
N ILE A 69 -37.01 -53.30 51.11
CA ILE A 69 -37.90 -53.38 49.95
C ILE A 69 -39.00 -52.31 50.03
N TRP A 70 -39.05 -51.38 49.06
CA TRP A 70 -40.06 -50.32 48.99
C TRP A 70 -41.50 -50.88 49.04
N ASN A 71 -41.73 -52.00 48.35
CA ASN A 71 -43.06 -52.61 48.22
C ASN A 71 -43.57 -53.32 49.49
N ASP A 72 -42.75 -53.43 50.53
CA ASP A 72 -43.12 -54.09 51.79
C ASP A 72 -43.86 -53.09 52.69
N PRO A 73 -45.17 -53.28 52.97
CA PRO A 73 -45.94 -52.36 53.81
C PRO A 73 -45.35 -52.18 55.20
N ASP A 74 -44.66 -53.20 55.75
CA ASP A 74 -44.09 -53.16 57.10
C ASP A 74 -42.91 -52.19 57.24
N ASN A 75 -42.41 -51.64 56.13
CA ASN A 75 -41.39 -50.59 56.12
C ASN A 75 -41.96 -49.17 56.18
N TRP A 76 -43.28 -48.97 56.09
CA TRP A 76 -43.92 -47.66 56.09
C TRP A 76 -44.64 -47.38 57.42
N GLU A 77 -44.63 -46.13 57.89
CA GLU A 77 -45.43 -45.75 59.06
C GLU A 77 -46.90 -46.16 58.88
N PHE A 78 -47.51 -46.66 59.96
CA PHE A 78 -48.87 -47.20 59.97
C PHE A 78 -49.12 -48.38 59.02
N HIS A 79 -48.07 -48.95 58.42
CA HIS A 79 -48.14 -49.98 57.37
C HIS A 79 -48.86 -49.50 56.10
N LEU A 80 -48.84 -48.19 55.86
CA LEU A 80 -49.51 -47.55 54.74
C LEU A 80 -48.49 -47.16 53.66
N LYS A 81 -48.34 -48.05 52.68
CA LYS A 81 -47.49 -47.82 51.49
C LYS A 81 -48.01 -46.60 50.68
N PRO A 82 -47.13 -45.69 50.22
CA PRO A 82 -47.51 -44.57 49.35
C PRO A 82 -47.92 -45.04 47.95
N GLY A 83 -48.81 -44.27 47.31
CA GLY A 83 -49.08 -44.32 45.87
C GLY A 83 -48.99 -42.93 45.23
N ALA A 84 -49.48 -42.79 43.99
CA ALA A 84 -49.35 -41.58 43.16
C ALA A 84 -49.72 -40.24 43.82
N GLY A 85 -50.63 -40.24 44.79
CA GLY A 85 -51.11 -39.02 45.47
C GLY A 85 -50.45 -38.75 46.83
N ASP A 86 -49.53 -39.61 47.27
CA ASP A 86 -48.96 -39.56 48.61
C ASP A 86 -47.50 -39.05 48.56
N ASP A 87 -47.16 -38.09 49.42
CA ASP A 87 -45.80 -37.56 49.54
C ASP A 87 -44.92 -38.52 50.33
N VAL A 88 -43.70 -38.75 49.86
CA VAL A 88 -42.71 -39.62 50.49
C VAL A 88 -41.63 -38.84 51.20
N TYR A 89 -41.33 -39.21 52.43
CA TYR A 89 -40.22 -38.70 53.22
C TYR A 89 -39.37 -39.85 53.76
N ILE A 90 -38.08 -39.83 53.42
CA ILE A 90 -37.09 -40.83 53.85
C ILE A 90 -36.18 -40.19 54.91
N PRO A 91 -36.40 -40.48 56.21
CA PRO A 91 -35.62 -39.89 57.28
C PRO A 91 -34.23 -40.52 57.41
N ALA A 92 -33.30 -39.78 58.03
CA ALA A 92 -31.97 -40.29 58.32
C ALA A 92 -31.99 -41.34 59.45
N GLY A 93 -31.04 -42.28 59.40
CA GLY A 93 -30.81 -43.24 60.48
C GLY A 93 -31.81 -44.41 60.55
N THR A 94 -32.58 -44.65 59.49
CA THR A 94 -33.41 -45.85 59.36
C THR A 94 -32.53 -47.11 59.31
N PRO A 95 -32.94 -48.26 59.88
CA PRO A 95 -32.12 -49.47 59.88
C PRO A 95 -31.82 -50.02 58.47
N ASN A 96 -32.76 -49.85 57.55
CA ASN A 96 -32.65 -50.29 56.16
C ASN A 96 -33.13 -49.16 55.23
N ASP A 97 -32.24 -48.66 54.37
CA ASP A 97 -32.60 -47.66 53.34
C ASP A 97 -33.54 -48.26 52.27
N PRO A 98 -34.49 -47.49 51.71
CA PRO A 98 -35.44 -47.96 50.71
C PRO A 98 -34.81 -48.30 49.35
N TRP A 99 -35.20 -49.46 48.81
CA TRP A 99 -34.81 -50.00 47.51
C TRP A 99 -36.04 -50.26 46.63
N VAL A 100 -36.03 -49.70 45.43
CA VAL A 100 -36.99 -49.99 44.37
C VAL A 100 -36.41 -51.11 43.49
N SER A 101 -36.81 -52.36 43.77
CA SER A 101 -36.11 -53.57 43.26
C SER A 101 -36.98 -54.83 43.09
N VAL A 102 -38.31 -54.70 43.04
CA VAL A 102 -39.23 -55.86 42.95
C VAL A 102 -40.38 -55.61 41.98
N THR A 103 -40.96 -54.41 42.03
CA THR A 103 -41.98 -53.91 41.11
C THR A 103 -41.82 -52.41 40.99
N ASP A 104 -42.32 -51.84 39.90
CA ASP A 104 -42.49 -50.38 39.75
C ASP A 104 -43.20 -49.75 40.96
N GLN A 105 -42.79 -48.53 41.28
CA GLN A 105 -43.27 -47.74 42.41
C GLN A 105 -43.62 -46.32 41.98
N GLU A 106 -44.47 -45.68 42.78
CA GLU A 106 -44.91 -44.32 42.52
C GLU A 106 -45.20 -43.54 43.81
N CYS A 107 -45.05 -42.21 43.75
CA CYS A 107 -45.37 -41.26 44.81
C CYS A 107 -45.64 -39.87 44.22
N ASN A 108 -46.21 -38.97 45.02
CA ASN A 108 -46.40 -37.56 44.64
C ASN A 108 -45.07 -36.80 44.75
N ASN A 109 -44.76 -36.16 45.89
CA ASN A 109 -43.44 -35.58 46.13
C ASN A 109 -42.51 -36.62 46.81
N LEU A 110 -41.19 -36.45 46.71
CA LEU A 110 -40.22 -37.31 47.40
C LEU A 110 -39.08 -36.50 48.01
N THR A 111 -38.83 -36.68 49.30
CA THR A 111 -37.70 -36.06 50.02
C THR A 111 -36.78 -37.13 50.61
N ILE A 112 -35.50 -37.09 50.25
CA ILE A 112 -34.43 -37.86 50.89
C ILE A 112 -33.73 -36.95 51.89
N GLU A 113 -33.88 -37.19 53.19
CA GLU A 113 -33.26 -36.37 54.23
C GLU A 113 -31.72 -36.49 54.23
N ALA A 114 -31.03 -35.45 54.71
CA ALA A 114 -29.58 -35.47 54.91
C ALA A 114 -29.13 -36.66 55.76
N GLY A 115 -28.30 -37.53 55.19
CA GLY A 115 -27.84 -38.77 55.83
C GLY A 115 -28.72 -40.00 55.59
N ALA A 116 -29.82 -39.87 54.84
CA ALA A 116 -30.59 -40.99 54.31
C ALA A 116 -30.13 -41.38 52.88
N SER A 117 -30.51 -42.57 52.42
CA SER A 117 -30.24 -43.03 51.05
C SER A 117 -31.50 -43.59 50.39
N LEU A 118 -31.68 -43.38 49.09
CA LEU A 118 -32.65 -44.10 48.26
C LEU A 118 -31.91 -44.85 47.15
N ARG A 119 -32.24 -46.13 46.93
CA ARG A 119 -31.69 -46.92 45.82
C ARG A 119 -32.78 -47.30 44.82
N ILE A 120 -32.57 -46.96 43.56
CA ILE A 120 -33.37 -47.46 42.45
C ILE A 120 -32.52 -48.52 41.74
N TYR A 121 -32.95 -49.78 41.84
CA TYR A 121 -32.18 -50.94 41.39
C TYR A 121 -32.54 -51.28 39.94
N ASP A 122 -33.51 -52.15 39.69
CA ASP A 122 -33.85 -52.67 38.36
C ASP A 122 -35.31 -52.43 37.93
N GLU A 123 -36.03 -51.60 38.68
CA GLU A 123 -37.42 -51.24 38.45
C GLU A 123 -37.59 -49.72 38.24
N THR A 124 -38.82 -49.28 37.97
CA THR A 124 -39.17 -47.87 37.78
C THR A 124 -39.66 -47.23 39.08
N LEU A 125 -39.16 -46.04 39.42
CA LEU A 125 -39.80 -45.14 40.39
C LEU A 125 -40.35 -43.92 39.66
N THR A 126 -41.65 -43.63 39.83
CA THR A 126 -42.29 -42.42 39.29
C THR A 126 -42.63 -41.44 40.41
N VAL A 127 -42.11 -40.22 40.33
CA VAL A 127 -42.39 -39.11 41.24
C VAL A 127 -43.22 -38.08 40.45
N TYR A 128 -44.50 -37.94 40.79
CA TYR A 128 -45.42 -37.05 40.06
C TYR A 128 -45.22 -35.56 40.40
N GLY A 129 -44.68 -35.27 41.58
CA GLY A 129 -44.34 -33.95 42.07
C GLY A 129 -42.83 -33.73 42.14
N ASP A 130 -42.39 -32.93 43.11
CA ASP A 130 -40.98 -32.55 43.27
C ASP A 130 -40.17 -33.66 43.95
N MET A 131 -38.92 -33.82 43.52
CA MET A 131 -37.93 -34.65 44.18
C MET A 131 -36.84 -33.80 44.83
N GLU A 132 -36.74 -33.86 46.15
CA GLU A 132 -35.73 -33.14 46.94
C GLU A 132 -34.71 -34.11 47.54
N ILE A 133 -33.45 -33.97 47.15
CA ILE A 133 -32.35 -34.83 47.58
C ILE A 133 -31.45 -34.03 48.51
N ASN A 134 -31.55 -34.28 49.82
CA ASN A 134 -30.59 -33.78 50.83
C ASN A 134 -29.57 -34.87 51.23
N GLY A 135 -29.91 -36.15 51.03
CA GLY A 135 -29.07 -37.32 51.31
C GLY A 135 -28.39 -37.89 50.08
N GLN A 136 -28.48 -39.22 49.89
CA GLN A 136 -27.87 -39.93 48.77
C GLN A 136 -28.90 -40.58 47.83
N LEU A 137 -28.76 -40.34 46.53
CA LEU A 137 -29.46 -41.13 45.50
C LEU A 137 -28.52 -42.16 44.88
N ARG A 138 -28.95 -43.41 44.79
CA ARG A 138 -28.16 -44.51 44.22
C ARG A 138 -28.88 -45.19 43.07
N MET A 139 -28.21 -45.26 41.92
CA MET A 139 -28.65 -46.01 40.74
C MET A 139 -27.44 -46.76 40.16
N ASP A 140 -27.35 -48.06 40.43
CA ASP A 140 -26.18 -48.86 40.08
C ASP A 140 -26.47 -50.02 39.12
N HIS A 141 -27.63 -49.98 38.47
CA HIS A 141 -28.11 -51.01 37.54
C HIS A 141 -28.71 -50.35 36.30
N ALA A 142 -28.37 -50.86 35.12
CA ALA A 142 -28.75 -50.25 33.85
C ALA A 142 -30.27 -50.27 33.59
N SER A 143 -31.01 -51.20 34.20
CA SER A 143 -32.47 -51.31 34.06
C SER A 143 -33.24 -50.37 34.98
N GLY A 144 -32.59 -49.75 35.98
CA GLY A 144 -33.25 -48.83 36.90
C GLY A 144 -33.69 -47.55 36.21
N VAL A 145 -34.94 -47.15 36.43
CA VAL A 145 -35.53 -45.96 35.82
C VAL A 145 -36.12 -45.06 36.89
N LEU A 146 -35.80 -43.77 36.85
CA LEU A 146 -36.41 -42.73 37.68
C LEU A 146 -37.18 -41.77 36.77
N ASN A 147 -38.49 -41.67 36.92
CA ASN A 147 -39.31 -40.67 36.23
C ASN A 147 -39.70 -39.58 37.22
N ILE A 148 -39.49 -38.32 36.84
CA ILE A 148 -39.82 -37.14 37.64
C ILE A 148 -40.69 -36.23 36.77
N GLU A 149 -41.95 -36.08 37.15
CA GLU A 149 -42.92 -35.29 36.39
C GLU A 149 -42.88 -33.79 36.74
N ASN A 150 -42.19 -33.41 37.82
CA ASN A 150 -41.91 -32.01 38.17
C ASN A 150 -40.40 -31.79 38.40
N ASP A 151 -40.02 -30.94 39.37
CA ASP A 151 -38.64 -30.49 39.53
C ASP A 151 -37.81 -31.45 40.37
N ILE A 152 -36.50 -31.52 40.08
CA ILE A 152 -35.52 -32.23 40.91
C ILE A 152 -34.50 -31.27 41.50
N TYR A 153 -34.28 -31.39 42.80
CA TYR A 153 -33.36 -30.55 43.58
C TYR A 153 -32.29 -31.38 44.26
N TRP A 154 -31.03 -31.22 43.83
CA TRP A 154 -29.85 -31.68 44.55
C TRP A 154 -29.43 -30.59 45.53
N LYS A 155 -29.84 -30.74 46.79
CA LYS A 155 -29.64 -29.76 47.86
C LYS A 155 -28.18 -29.77 48.37
N PRO A 156 -27.74 -28.72 49.08
CA PRO A 156 -26.41 -28.68 49.69
C PRO A 156 -26.17 -29.89 50.61
N GLY A 157 -25.04 -30.58 50.45
CA GLY A 157 -24.67 -31.79 51.18
C GLY A 157 -25.19 -33.09 50.57
N SER A 158 -25.98 -33.02 49.50
CA SER A 158 -26.42 -34.22 48.77
C SER A 158 -25.27 -34.87 48.00
N SER A 159 -25.40 -36.17 47.74
CA SER A 159 -24.43 -36.97 47.00
C SER A 159 -25.11 -38.05 46.17
N ASP A 160 -24.38 -38.68 45.27
CA ASP A 160 -24.89 -39.79 44.49
C ASP A 160 -23.97 -41.01 44.53
N ILE A 161 -24.54 -42.17 44.19
CA ILE A 161 -23.82 -43.35 43.69
C ILE A 161 -24.57 -43.78 42.44
N ILE A 162 -24.50 -42.97 41.39
CA ILE A 162 -25.16 -43.23 40.12
C ILE A 162 -24.11 -43.72 39.11
N THR A 163 -24.05 -45.04 38.93
CA THR A 163 -23.10 -45.68 38.01
C THR A 163 -23.74 -46.13 36.70
N ALA A 164 -25.08 -46.21 36.62
CA ALA A 164 -25.85 -46.58 35.44
C ALA A 164 -27.33 -46.18 35.60
N GLY A 165 -28.17 -46.52 34.62
CA GLY A 165 -29.63 -46.34 34.68
C GLY A 165 -30.11 -45.11 33.91
N THR A 166 -31.41 -44.85 33.96
CA THR A 166 -32.05 -43.73 33.24
C THR A 166 -32.83 -42.84 34.19
N ILE A 167 -32.65 -41.53 34.10
CA ILE A 167 -33.47 -40.53 34.79
C ILE A 167 -34.21 -39.72 33.72
N ASN A 168 -35.53 -39.69 33.80
CA ASN A 168 -36.40 -38.94 32.90
C ASN A 168 -37.01 -37.78 33.69
N VAL A 169 -36.82 -36.55 33.23
CA VAL A 169 -37.32 -35.33 33.89
C VAL A 169 -38.14 -34.51 32.91
N THR A 170 -39.34 -34.09 33.32
CA THR A 170 -40.20 -33.25 32.48
C THR A 170 -40.16 -31.76 32.79
N SER A 171 -39.62 -31.36 33.95
CA SER A 171 -39.50 -29.98 34.44
C SER A 171 -38.04 -29.60 34.73
N ASP A 172 -37.76 -28.77 35.74
CA ASP A 172 -36.46 -28.17 36.00
C ASP A 172 -35.51 -29.07 36.78
N TRP A 173 -34.21 -28.85 36.58
CA TRP A 173 -33.12 -29.56 37.26
C TRP A 173 -32.23 -28.58 38.01
N TRP A 174 -32.03 -28.83 39.31
CA TRP A 174 -31.20 -28.00 40.17
C TRP A 174 -30.03 -28.79 40.77
N PHE A 175 -28.81 -28.37 40.44
CA PHE A 175 -27.61 -28.64 41.23
C PHE A 175 -27.31 -27.41 42.08
N GLU A 176 -27.73 -27.42 43.36
CA GLU A 176 -27.48 -26.30 44.28
C GLU A 176 -26.04 -26.33 44.83
N ASP A 177 -25.49 -25.15 45.12
CA ASP A 177 -24.14 -24.99 45.68
C ASP A 177 -23.98 -25.77 47.00
N GLY A 178 -23.01 -26.67 47.05
CA GLY A 178 -22.71 -27.62 48.12
C GLY A 178 -23.09 -29.09 47.82
N THR A 179 -23.60 -29.44 46.64
CA THR A 179 -23.86 -30.84 46.26
C THR A 179 -22.61 -31.51 45.68
N SER A 180 -22.39 -32.80 45.96
CA SER A 180 -21.31 -33.58 45.36
C SER A 180 -21.80 -34.54 44.27
N ALA A 181 -22.96 -34.24 43.65
CA ALA A 181 -23.63 -35.12 42.71
C ALA A 181 -22.96 -35.14 41.33
N SER A 182 -22.29 -36.24 40.99
CA SER A 182 -21.55 -36.41 39.74
C SER A 182 -21.89 -37.74 39.10
N LEU A 183 -22.89 -37.73 38.22
CA LEU A 183 -23.45 -38.92 37.60
C LEU A 183 -22.44 -39.54 36.62
N ALA A 184 -22.25 -40.87 36.67
CA ALA A 184 -21.29 -41.53 35.78
C ALA A 184 -21.78 -41.60 34.32
N VAL A 185 -20.83 -41.68 33.37
CA VAL A 185 -21.07 -41.72 31.91
C VAL A 185 -22.13 -42.72 31.42
N ALA A 186 -22.30 -43.84 32.14
CA ALA A 186 -23.26 -44.90 31.79
C ALA A 186 -24.69 -44.64 32.30
N ASN A 187 -24.91 -43.55 33.04
CA ASN A 187 -26.25 -43.04 33.35
C ASN A 187 -26.70 -42.06 32.24
N THR A 188 -27.99 -42.07 31.92
CA THR A 188 -28.59 -41.11 30.99
C THR A 188 -29.67 -40.29 31.69
N VAL A 189 -29.55 -38.97 31.62
CA VAL A 189 -30.61 -38.03 32.01
C VAL A 189 -31.32 -37.53 30.75
N ASN A 190 -32.62 -37.83 30.61
CA ASN A 190 -33.45 -37.35 29.51
C ASN A 190 -34.35 -36.21 29.98
N PHE A 191 -34.20 -35.04 29.35
CA PHE A 191 -35.14 -33.94 29.46
C PHE A 191 -36.26 -34.15 28.44
N MET A 192 -37.47 -34.44 28.92
CA MET A 192 -38.57 -34.84 28.06
C MET A 192 -39.88 -34.11 28.34
N GLY A 193 -40.93 -34.42 27.58
CA GLY A 193 -42.26 -33.82 27.75
C GLY A 193 -42.53 -32.61 26.86
N SER A 194 -43.60 -31.87 27.15
CA SER A 194 -44.06 -30.73 26.34
C SER A 194 -43.73 -29.36 26.94
N GLY A 195 -43.36 -29.31 28.22
CA GLY A 195 -42.88 -28.09 28.88
C GLY A 195 -41.40 -27.82 28.59
N SER A 196 -40.96 -26.58 28.79
CA SER A 196 -39.53 -26.26 28.89
C SER A 196 -38.92 -26.92 30.12
N SER A 197 -37.61 -27.20 30.07
CA SER A 197 -36.81 -27.55 31.24
C SER A 197 -35.69 -26.54 31.41
N LEU A 198 -35.49 -26.07 32.64
CA LEU A 198 -34.39 -25.20 33.02
C LEU A 198 -33.38 -25.98 33.86
N ILE A 199 -32.11 -25.89 33.49
CA ILE A 199 -30.98 -26.53 34.18
C ILE A 199 -30.21 -25.45 34.92
N TYR A 200 -30.09 -25.62 36.24
CA TYR A 200 -29.36 -24.73 37.14
C TYR A 200 -28.12 -25.44 37.66
N CYS A 201 -26.94 -25.02 37.21
CA CYS A 201 -25.65 -25.54 37.67
C CYS A 201 -25.00 -24.51 38.60
N MET A 202 -25.05 -24.75 39.91
CA MET A 202 -24.46 -23.85 40.91
C MET A 202 -23.22 -24.42 41.60
N ASP A 203 -22.98 -25.72 41.48
CA ASP A 203 -21.84 -26.42 42.09
C ASP A 203 -20.82 -26.89 41.04
N ALA A 204 -19.53 -26.77 41.36
CA ALA A 204 -18.43 -27.11 40.47
C ALA A 204 -18.10 -28.62 40.45
N ASP A 205 -18.54 -29.36 41.48
CA ASP A 205 -18.41 -30.81 41.58
C ASP A 205 -19.58 -31.54 40.87
N ALA A 206 -20.63 -30.79 40.51
CA ALA A 206 -21.81 -31.36 39.89
C ALA A 206 -21.66 -31.63 38.39
N GLY A 207 -22.21 -32.75 37.92
CA GLY A 207 -22.11 -33.11 36.51
C GLY A 207 -23.07 -34.22 36.09
N PHE A 208 -23.37 -34.24 34.80
CA PHE A 208 -24.16 -35.29 34.17
C PHE A 208 -23.25 -36.41 33.64
N GLY A 209 -23.83 -37.62 33.60
CA GLY A 209 -23.31 -38.74 32.83
C GLY A 209 -23.50 -38.48 31.34
N SER A 210 -24.52 -39.08 30.74
CA SER A 210 -25.02 -38.75 29.41
C SER A 210 -26.32 -37.94 29.49
N VAL A 211 -26.59 -37.09 28.50
CA VAL A 211 -27.79 -36.24 28.44
C VAL A 211 -28.54 -36.45 27.13
N GLY A 212 -29.85 -36.62 27.20
CA GLY A 212 -30.76 -36.61 26.05
C GLY A 212 -31.73 -35.44 26.15
N VAL A 213 -31.86 -34.66 25.08
CA VAL A 213 -32.91 -33.65 24.93
C VAL A 213 -33.97 -34.24 24.01
N ASN A 214 -35.09 -34.65 24.59
CA ASN A 214 -36.23 -35.31 23.92
C ASN A 214 -37.53 -34.58 24.25
N LYS A 215 -37.55 -33.29 23.93
CA LYS A 215 -38.74 -32.47 24.10
C LYS A 215 -39.67 -32.73 22.91
N SER A 216 -40.88 -32.18 22.96
CA SER A 216 -41.87 -32.37 21.88
C SER A 216 -42.30 -31.06 21.23
N THR A 217 -41.97 -29.92 21.86
CA THR A 217 -42.43 -28.60 21.45
C THR A 217 -41.55 -27.45 21.94
N LEU A 218 -41.04 -27.51 23.17
CA LEU A 218 -40.30 -26.43 23.83
C LEU A 218 -38.86 -26.83 24.12
N ALA A 219 -38.02 -25.84 24.41
CA ALA A 219 -36.58 -26.01 24.57
C ALA A 219 -36.16 -26.43 25.99
N THR A 220 -34.97 -27.04 26.08
CA THR A 220 -34.22 -27.22 27.33
C THR A 220 -33.11 -26.17 27.42
N TRP A 221 -33.00 -25.47 28.54
CA TRP A 221 -32.08 -24.34 28.71
C TRP A 221 -31.10 -24.58 29.86
N ILE A 222 -29.82 -24.26 29.65
CA ILE A 222 -28.96 -23.87 30.76
C ILE A 222 -29.41 -22.47 31.17
N HIS A 223 -29.97 -22.38 32.38
CA HIS A 223 -30.56 -21.14 32.84
C HIS A 223 -29.49 -20.08 33.11
N SER A 224 -29.81 -18.82 32.87
CA SER A 224 -28.90 -17.68 33.09
C SER A 224 -28.38 -17.52 34.54
N ASN A 225 -29.06 -18.11 35.52
CA ASN A 225 -28.65 -18.11 36.93
C ASN A 225 -27.61 -19.18 37.28
N SER A 226 -27.22 -20.06 36.35
CA SER A 226 -26.11 -20.98 36.58
C SER A 226 -24.84 -20.18 36.90
N THR A 227 -24.04 -20.67 37.84
CA THR A 227 -22.76 -20.07 38.25
C THR A 227 -21.57 -20.97 37.91
N GLN A 228 -21.84 -22.14 37.34
CA GLN A 228 -20.86 -23.14 36.94
C GLN A 228 -21.24 -23.70 35.56
N PRO A 229 -20.28 -24.27 34.81
CA PRO A 229 -20.55 -24.99 33.56
C PRO A 229 -21.53 -26.15 33.74
N MET A 230 -22.32 -26.45 32.70
CA MET A 230 -22.97 -27.75 32.59
C MET A 230 -21.98 -28.76 32.03
N ARG A 231 -21.57 -29.71 32.85
CA ARG A 231 -20.64 -30.78 32.46
C ARG A 231 -21.38 -32.05 32.07
N VAL A 232 -21.04 -32.60 30.92
CA VAL A 232 -21.54 -33.89 30.42
C VAL A 232 -20.35 -34.79 30.15
N THR A 233 -20.09 -35.73 31.06
CA THR A 233 -18.92 -36.63 30.97
C THR A 233 -19.09 -37.73 29.92
N GLY A 234 -20.33 -38.05 29.57
CA GLY A 234 -20.75 -39.01 28.55
C GLY A 234 -21.29 -38.31 27.31
N ASN A 235 -22.21 -38.96 26.60
CA ASN A 235 -22.73 -38.44 25.34
C ASN A 235 -23.85 -37.42 25.59
N MET A 236 -23.95 -36.42 24.72
CA MET A 236 -25.09 -35.51 24.65
C MET A 236 -25.79 -35.65 23.31
N ILE A 237 -27.10 -35.90 23.32
CA ILE A 237 -27.91 -36.00 22.11
C ILE A 237 -29.02 -34.94 22.16
N VAL A 238 -29.10 -34.11 21.13
CA VAL A 238 -30.27 -33.25 20.88
C VAL A 238 -31.09 -33.91 19.76
N HIS A 239 -32.26 -34.43 20.11
CA HIS A 239 -33.07 -35.19 19.17
C HIS A 239 -33.68 -34.31 18.07
N SER A 240 -33.98 -34.94 16.93
CA SER A 240 -34.61 -34.27 15.78
C SER A 240 -35.85 -33.47 16.19
N GLY A 241 -35.84 -32.17 15.87
CA GLY A 241 -36.91 -31.23 16.16
C GLY A 241 -36.80 -30.52 17.51
N ASP A 242 -35.82 -30.89 18.35
CA ASP A 242 -35.62 -30.31 19.67
C ASP A 242 -34.61 -29.17 19.68
N ILE A 243 -34.73 -28.35 20.73
CA ILE A 243 -33.93 -27.15 20.92
C ILE A 243 -33.22 -27.23 22.28
N PHE A 244 -31.91 -27.04 22.25
CA PHE A 244 -31.10 -26.78 23.44
C PHE A 244 -30.55 -25.35 23.42
N GLN A 245 -30.59 -24.63 24.54
CA GLN A 245 -30.06 -23.27 24.62
C GLN A 245 -29.11 -23.10 25.80
N VAL A 246 -27.98 -22.43 25.56
CA VAL A 246 -27.01 -22.02 26.57
C VAL A 246 -27.20 -20.53 26.81
N GLN A 247 -27.81 -20.15 27.93
CA GLN A 247 -28.04 -18.73 28.23
C GLN A 247 -26.87 -18.06 28.95
N ASN A 248 -26.05 -18.83 29.67
CA ASN A 248 -24.91 -18.36 30.46
C ASN A 248 -23.96 -19.52 30.82
N ASN A 249 -22.68 -19.21 31.00
CA ASN A 249 -21.58 -20.14 31.23
C ASN A 249 -21.40 -21.15 30.09
N ASP A 250 -20.62 -22.18 30.37
CA ASP A 250 -20.10 -23.12 29.40
C ASP A 250 -20.93 -24.41 29.42
N LEU A 251 -21.19 -24.95 28.24
CA LEU A 251 -21.56 -26.36 28.05
C LEU A 251 -20.27 -27.13 27.75
N GLU A 252 -19.85 -28.00 28.66
CA GLU A 252 -18.64 -28.81 28.54
C GLU A 252 -19.04 -30.28 28.28
N ILE A 253 -18.59 -30.86 27.16
CA ILE A 253 -18.94 -32.22 26.77
C ILE A 253 -17.67 -33.04 26.52
N ASP A 254 -17.52 -34.15 27.25
CA ASP A 254 -16.39 -35.07 27.11
C ASP A 254 -16.68 -36.25 26.16
N GLY A 255 -17.95 -36.67 26.07
CA GLY A 255 -18.39 -37.68 25.12
C GLY A 255 -18.79 -37.09 23.77
N THR A 256 -19.53 -37.87 22.97
CA THR A 256 -20.00 -37.39 21.67
C THR A 256 -21.16 -36.42 21.83
N LEU A 257 -21.05 -35.24 21.21
CA LEU A 257 -22.18 -34.35 20.94
C LEU A 257 -22.83 -34.72 19.60
N ASP A 258 -24.10 -35.14 19.64
CA ASP A 258 -24.94 -35.43 18.47
C ASP A 258 -26.11 -34.44 18.41
N ILE A 259 -25.97 -33.41 17.56
CA ILE A 259 -27.09 -32.53 17.19
C ILE A 259 -27.71 -33.12 15.93
N GLN A 260 -28.86 -33.78 16.09
CA GLN A 260 -29.50 -34.50 14.99
C GLN A 260 -30.10 -33.55 13.95
N ASN A 261 -30.34 -34.04 12.74
CA ASN A 261 -31.03 -33.28 11.70
C ASN A 261 -32.33 -32.66 12.25
N THR A 262 -32.58 -31.37 11.95
CA THR A 262 -33.69 -30.53 12.47
C THR A 262 -33.65 -30.19 13.96
N ALA A 263 -32.66 -30.67 14.71
CA ALA A 263 -32.39 -30.21 16.07
C ALA A 263 -31.54 -28.93 16.04
N GLU A 264 -31.62 -28.13 17.10
CA GLU A 264 -30.94 -26.83 17.19
C GLU A 264 -30.25 -26.64 18.54
N LEU A 265 -29.02 -26.12 18.51
CA LEU A 265 -28.30 -25.65 19.68
C LEU A 265 -27.95 -24.17 19.53
N TYR A 266 -28.35 -23.36 20.51
CA TYR A 266 -28.12 -21.90 20.53
C TYR A 266 -27.21 -21.48 21.69
N LEU A 267 -26.13 -20.75 21.41
CA LEU A 267 -25.20 -20.23 22.44
C LEU A 267 -25.56 -18.83 22.98
N GLY A 268 -26.61 -18.19 22.46
CA GLY A 268 -27.10 -16.92 22.99
C GLY A 268 -26.06 -15.79 22.93
N SER A 269 -26.02 -14.95 23.98
CA SER A 269 -25.15 -13.75 24.03
C SER A 269 -23.91 -13.88 24.91
N ILE A 270 -23.88 -14.87 25.80
CA ILE A 270 -22.81 -15.11 26.78
C ILE A 270 -22.58 -16.61 27.04
N GLY A 271 -23.24 -17.50 26.29
CA GLY A 271 -23.05 -18.93 26.41
C GLY A 271 -21.82 -19.38 25.63
N SER A 272 -21.17 -20.44 26.08
CA SER A 272 -20.08 -21.07 25.34
C SER A 272 -20.27 -22.59 25.22
N LEU A 273 -19.60 -23.20 24.26
CA LEU A 273 -19.53 -24.65 24.06
C LEU A 273 -18.07 -25.07 24.03
N THR A 274 -17.70 -26.03 24.87
CA THR A 274 -16.46 -26.79 24.74
C THR A 274 -16.81 -28.25 24.48
N ASN A 275 -16.43 -28.75 23.31
CA ASN A 275 -16.56 -30.16 22.97
C ASN A 275 -15.18 -30.81 22.91
N ASN A 276 -14.92 -31.77 23.78
CA ASN A 276 -13.65 -32.47 23.90
C ASN A 276 -13.54 -33.69 22.96
N SER A 277 -14.49 -33.87 22.03
CA SER A 277 -14.51 -34.96 21.04
C SER A 277 -14.61 -34.46 19.60
N ASP A 278 -14.47 -35.39 18.65
CA ASP A 278 -14.87 -35.16 17.25
C ASP A 278 -16.35 -34.75 17.17
N PHE A 279 -16.68 -33.89 16.22
CA PHE A 279 -17.99 -33.30 16.07
C PHE A 279 -18.48 -33.31 14.62
N THR A 280 -19.51 -34.11 14.37
CA THR A 280 -20.25 -34.13 13.11
C THR A 280 -21.58 -33.41 13.30
N LEU A 281 -21.71 -32.20 12.74
CA LEU A 281 -22.90 -31.38 12.89
C LEU A 281 -23.96 -31.77 11.85
N ASN A 282 -25.04 -32.41 12.29
CA ASN A 282 -26.15 -32.84 11.43
C ASN A 282 -27.38 -31.92 11.50
N GLY A 283 -27.56 -31.17 12.60
CA GLY A 283 -28.59 -30.14 12.79
C GLY A 283 -28.04 -28.72 12.79
N GLY A 284 -28.71 -27.80 13.47
CA GLY A 284 -28.32 -26.40 13.60
C GLY A 284 -27.45 -26.11 14.83
N LEU A 285 -26.37 -25.36 14.63
CA LEU A 285 -25.59 -24.73 15.68
C LEU A 285 -25.48 -23.23 15.40
N ASP A 286 -26.09 -22.42 16.26
CA ASP A 286 -26.02 -20.96 16.20
C ASP A 286 -25.15 -20.44 17.34
N ILE A 287 -24.00 -19.90 16.95
CA ILE A 287 -23.00 -19.35 17.86
C ILE A 287 -23.44 -18.00 18.44
N GLY A 288 -24.26 -17.23 17.72
CA GLY A 288 -24.66 -15.90 18.15
C GLY A 288 -23.45 -15.00 18.46
N LEU A 289 -23.34 -14.53 19.71
CA LEU A 289 -22.19 -13.78 20.25
C LEU A 289 -21.32 -14.62 21.20
N GLY A 290 -21.58 -15.93 21.31
CA GLY A 290 -20.87 -16.86 22.19
C GLY A 290 -19.58 -17.40 21.59
N ASP A 291 -18.95 -18.34 22.31
CA ASP A 291 -17.71 -18.99 21.89
C ASP A 291 -17.89 -20.51 21.81
N CYS A 292 -17.36 -21.12 20.76
CA CYS A 292 -17.38 -22.56 20.55
C CYS A 292 -15.97 -23.07 20.29
N LEU A 293 -15.51 -23.98 21.13
CA LEU A 293 -14.23 -24.65 21.04
C LEU A 293 -14.43 -26.15 20.86
N ILE A 294 -13.91 -26.67 19.74
CA ILE A 294 -13.94 -28.10 19.42
C ILE A 294 -12.52 -28.64 19.43
N HIS A 295 -12.23 -29.58 20.34
CA HIS A 295 -10.90 -30.21 20.43
C HIS A 295 -10.74 -31.45 19.54
N GLY A 296 -11.78 -31.83 18.78
CA GLY A 296 -11.73 -32.92 17.81
C GLY A 296 -11.80 -32.46 16.35
N GLU A 297 -11.93 -33.42 15.44
CA GLU A 297 -12.27 -33.16 14.04
C GLU A 297 -13.67 -32.55 13.93
N PHE A 298 -13.86 -31.62 12.98
CA PHE A 298 -15.16 -31.02 12.70
C PHE A 298 -15.59 -31.25 11.25
N ASP A 299 -16.79 -31.80 11.09
CA ASP A 299 -17.49 -31.92 9.82
C ASP A 299 -18.87 -31.27 9.91
N LEU A 300 -19.18 -30.38 8.97
CA LEU A 300 -20.54 -29.86 8.76
C LEU A 300 -21.22 -30.71 7.70
N GLU A 301 -22.15 -31.57 8.11
CA GLU A 301 -22.85 -32.48 7.20
C GLU A 301 -23.89 -31.79 6.32
N THR A 302 -24.33 -32.46 5.25
CA THR A 302 -25.27 -31.90 4.26
C THR A 302 -26.61 -31.42 4.83
N THR A 303 -27.02 -31.93 5.99
CA THR A 303 -28.22 -31.49 6.71
C THR A 303 -27.94 -30.44 7.78
N GLY A 304 -26.67 -30.25 8.12
CA GLY A 304 -26.24 -29.35 9.18
C GLY A 304 -26.23 -27.89 8.76
N GLU A 305 -26.39 -27.02 9.75
CA GLU A 305 -26.31 -25.57 9.61
C GLU A 305 -25.42 -24.99 10.72
N LEU A 306 -24.34 -24.30 10.35
CA LEU A 306 -23.50 -23.54 11.27
C LEU A 306 -23.72 -22.05 11.01
N THR A 307 -24.08 -21.30 12.05
CA THR A 307 -24.34 -19.87 11.96
C THR A 307 -23.43 -19.08 12.92
N ILE A 308 -22.68 -18.12 12.38
CA ILE A 308 -21.78 -17.23 13.13
C ILE A 308 -22.12 -15.76 12.81
N ASN A 309 -22.57 -15.02 13.82
CA ASN A 309 -23.03 -13.63 13.67
C ASN A 309 -22.30 -12.66 14.64
N GLY A 310 -21.08 -13.02 15.04
CA GLY A 310 -20.23 -12.20 15.92
C GLY A 310 -19.31 -13.02 16.83
N GLY A 311 -19.79 -14.13 17.39
CA GLY A 311 -19.03 -15.02 18.25
C GLY A 311 -17.86 -15.74 17.56
N SER A 312 -17.22 -16.68 18.26
CA SER A 312 -16.12 -17.48 17.71
C SER A 312 -16.47 -18.97 17.61
N PHE A 313 -16.07 -19.58 16.50
CA PHE A 313 -16.02 -21.03 16.31
C PHE A 313 -14.58 -21.42 16.01
N ILE A 314 -13.97 -22.17 16.91
CA ILE A 314 -12.56 -22.56 16.84
C ILE A 314 -12.51 -24.09 16.96
N TYR A 315 -11.81 -24.75 16.04
CA TYR A 315 -11.37 -26.12 16.27
C TYR A 315 -9.85 -26.24 16.11
N ASP A 316 -9.20 -26.81 17.13
CA ASP A 316 -7.79 -26.54 17.42
C ASP A 316 -6.87 -27.78 17.43
N GLN A 317 -7.41 -28.99 17.41
CA GLN A 317 -6.64 -30.23 17.60
C GLN A 317 -7.04 -31.39 16.65
N GLY A 318 -7.97 -31.18 15.71
CA GLY A 318 -8.39 -32.18 14.73
C GLY A 318 -7.46 -32.29 13.52
N VAL A 319 -7.00 -33.51 13.21
CA VAL A 319 -6.46 -33.84 11.88
C VAL A 319 -7.61 -34.40 11.07
N SER A 320 -7.98 -33.74 9.97
CA SER A 320 -9.17 -34.20 9.26
C SER A 320 -8.96 -35.46 8.43
N THR A 321 -10.09 -36.09 8.08
CA THR A 321 -10.22 -37.18 7.14
C THR A 321 -10.08 -36.76 5.66
N GLY A 322 -10.08 -35.45 5.36
CA GLY A 322 -9.86 -34.90 4.02
C GLY A 322 -10.32 -33.44 3.86
N PRO A 323 -9.88 -32.72 2.81
CA PRO A 323 -9.94 -31.26 2.74
C PRO A 323 -11.33 -30.64 2.46
N LEU A 324 -12.44 -31.39 2.60
CA LEU A 324 -13.80 -30.93 2.31
C LEU A 324 -14.75 -31.18 3.49
N ASN A 325 -14.61 -30.37 4.54
CA ASN A 325 -15.35 -30.47 5.81
C ASN A 325 -16.65 -29.65 5.85
N ILE A 326 -16.86 -28.71 4.94
CA ILE A 326 -18.09 -27.92 4.84
C ILE A 326 -18.99 -28.54 3.76
N ARG A 327 -20.01 -29.32 4.17
CA ARG A 327 -20.99 -29.98 3.27
C ARG A 327 -22.40 -29.42 3.40
N GLY A 328 -22.73 -28.83 4.55
CA GLY A 328 -24.03 -28.23 4.85
C GLY A 328 -24.11 -26.72 4.59
N THR A 329 -24.96 -26.05 5.36
CA THR A 329 -25.16 -24.59 5.29
C THR A 329 -24.22 -23.87 6.25
N PHE A 330 -23.35 -23.02 5.73
CA PHE A 330 -22.43 -22.19 6.50
C PHE A 330 -22.83 -20.72 6.38
N ASN A 331 -23.33 -20.12 7.45
CA ASN A 331 -23.73 -18.72 7.49
C ASN A 331 -22.76 -17.90 8.33
N MET A 332 -22.25 -16.80 7.78
CA MET A 332 -21.35 -15.90 8.50
C MET A 332 -21.64 -14.43 8.17
N THR A 333 -22.02 -13.65 9.18
CA THR A 333 -22.26 -12.20 9.03
C THR A 333 -21.25 -11.35 9.79
N ASP A 334 -20.64 -11.90 10.83
CA ASP A 334 -19.55 -11.32 11.63
C ASP A 334 -18.88 -12.43 12.45
N GLY A 335 -17.82 -12.12 13.20
CA GLY A 335 -17.16 -13.04 14.13
C GLY A 335 -15.98 -13.81 13.54
N LEU A 336 -15.63 -14.94 14.15
CA LEU A 336 -14.46 -15.73 13.80
C LEU A 336 -14.84 -17.20 13.54
N TYR A 337 -14.44 -17.71 12.38
CA TYR A 337 -14.28 -19.15 12.17
C TYR A 337 -12.78 -19.44 12.09
N GLN A 338 -12.27 -20.37 12.90
CA GLN A 338 -10.86 -20.73 12.90
C GLN A 338 -10.67 -22.25 12.86
N THR A 339 -9.77 -22.66 11.99
CA THR A 339 -9.29 -24.03 11.84
C THR A 339 -7.77 -24.10 11.90
N SER A 340 -7.24 -25.18 12.47
CA SER A 340 -5.80 -25.49 12.46
C SER A 340 -5.30 -26.09 11.14
N GLU A 341 -6.17 -26.36 10.16
CA GLU A 341 -5.78 -26.99 8.90
C GLU A 341 -6.40 -26.28 7.69
N TYR A 342 -7.58 -26.69 7.22
CA TYR A 342 -8.17 -26.16 5.99
C TYR A 342 -9.64 -25.75 6.18
N PHE A 343 -10.04 -24.71 5.42
CA PHE A 343 -11.45 -24.40 5.18
C PHE A 343 -11.85 -25.00 3.83
N GLY A 344 -12.63 -26.07 3.87
CA GLY A 344 -12.88 -26.95 2.73
C GLY A 344 -14.32 -27.01 2.27
N VAL A 345 -14.62 -26.47 1.09
CA VAL A 345 -15.99 -26.29 0.61
C VAL A 345 -16.39 -27.41 -0.37
N SER A 346 -17.30 -28.28 0.08
CA SER A 346 -17.85 -29.40 -0.70
C SER A 346 -18.82 -28.92 -1.80
N PRO A 347 -19.08 -29.70 -2.88
CA PRO A 347 -20.07 -29.33 -3.90
C PRO A 347 -21.51 -29.21 -3.40
N THR A 348 -21.79 -29.71 -2.18
CA THR A 348 -23.11 -29.66 -1.55
C THR A 348 -23.29 -28.46 -0.62
N ALA A 349 -22.19 -27.77 -0.32
CA ALA A 349 -22.17 -26.66 0.62
C ALA A 349 -23.02 -25.49 0.12
N ILE A 350 -23.69 -24.81 1.06
CA ILE A 350 -24.30 -23.51 0.85
C ILE A 350 -23.55 -22.54 1.75
N THR A 351 -22.73 -21.66 1.18
CA THR A 351 -21.98 -20.67 1.96
C THR A 351 -22.60 -19.28 1.79
N ASN A 352 -23.02 -18.68 2.92
CA ASN A 352 -23.62 -17.35 2.98
C ASN A 352 -22.72 -16.46 3.83
N VAL A 353 -21.67 -15.90 3.23
CA VAL A 353 -20.68 -15.05 3.91
C VAL A 353 -20.86 -13.59 3.51
N SER A 354 -21.05 -12.74 4.50
CA SER A 354 -21.24 -11.28 4.33
C SER A 354 -20.38 -10.43 5.27
N GLY A 355 -19.63 -11.05 6.17
CA GLY A 355 -18.73 -10.38 7.11
C GLY A 355 -17.96 -11.39 7.96
N GLY A 356 -17.16 -10.89 8.92
CA GLY A 356 -16.33 -11.70 9.81
C GLY A 356 -15.03 -12.24 9.16
N LEU A 357 -14.32 -13.08 9.91
CA LEU A 357 -13.01 -13.62 9.54
C LEU A 357 -13.01 -15.15 9.52
N ILE A 358 -12.68 -15.74 8.37
CA ILE A 358 -12.37 -17.17 8.24
C ILE A 358 -10.84 -17.32 8.28
N ARG A 359 -10.31 -17.98 9.29
CA ARG A 359 -8.88 -18.21 9.45
C ARG A 359 -8.54 -19.69 9.29
N ALA A 360 -7.62 -19.99 8.39
CA ALA A 360 -7.15 -21.36 8.12
C ALA A 360 -5.67 -21.38 7.72
N ILE A 361 -5.03 -22.56 7.75
CA ILE A 361 -3.72 -22.75 7.12
C ILE A 361 -3.88 -22.88 5.61
N SER A 362 -4.90 -23.60 5.13
CA SER A 362 -5.19 -23.82 3.70
C SER A 362 -6.66 -23.53 3.38
N PHE A 363 -6.96 -23.29 2.12
CA PHE A 363 -8.31 -23.00 1.65
C PHE A 363 -8.63 -23.78 0.38
N GLU A 364 -9.80 -24.40 0.31
CA GLU A 364 -10.24 -25.19 -0.84
C GLU A 364 -11.72 -24.92 -1.22
N ALA A 365 -11.93 -24.35 -2.39
CA ALA A 365 -13.22 -24.15 -3.04
C ALA A 365 -13.08 -24.31 -4.57
N GLU A 366 -13.18 -25.55 -5.04
CA GLU A 366 -13.00 -25.88 -6.46
C GLU A 366 -14.32 -26.12 -7.21
N HIS A 367 -15.46 -26.13 -6.53
CA HIS A 367 -16.74 -26.43 -7.16
C HIS A 367 -17.49 -25.14 -7.51
N ALA A 368 -18.04 -25.06 -8.72
CA ALA A 368 -18.61 -23.81 -9.21
C ALA A 368 -19.72 -23.26 -8.30
N GLY A 369 -19.57 -21.99 -7.89
CA GLY A 369 -20.56 -21.23 -7.13
C GLY A 369 -20.76 -21.69 -5.68
N THR A 370 -19.77 -22.36 -5.07
CA THR A 370 -19.85 -22.81 -3.68
C THR A 370 -19.26 -21.82 -2.68
N PHE A 371 -18.46 -20.84 -3.12
CA PHE A 371 -17.87 -19.80 -2.28
C PHE A 371 -17.82 -18.46 -3.02
N GLU A 372 -18.84 -17.65 -2.79
CA GLU A 372 -19.07 -16.34 -3.43
C GLU A 372 -19.43 -15.29 -2.36
N PRO A 373 -18.50 -14.95 -1.45
CA PRO A 373 -18.76 -14.06 -0.32
C PRO A 373 -19.08 -12.62 -0.77
N THR A 374 -20.07 -12.00 -0.12
CA THR A 374 -20.43 -10.58 -0.34
C THR A 374 -19.68 -9.61 0.57
N GLY A 375 -18.96 -10.13 1.56
CA GLY A 375 -18.21 -9.41 2.58
C GLY A 375 -17.30 -10.36 3.38
N GLY A 376 -16.55 -9.82 4.34
CA GLY A 376 -15.67 -10.61 5.22
C GLY A 376 -14.26 -10.84 4.63
N ALA A 377 -13.42 -11.55 5.38
CA ALA A 377 -12.05 -11.86 4.98
C ALA A 377 -11.73 -13.34 5.19
N VAL A 378 -10.89 -13.88 4.31
CA VAL A 378 -10.19 -15.14 4.53
C VAL A 378 -8.74 -14.82 4.88
N GLU A 379 -8.24 -15.38 5.97
CA GLU A 379 -6.83 -15.25 6.40
C GLU A 379 -6.13 -16.60 6.32
N ILE A 380 -5.07 -16.64 5.52
CA ILE A 380 -4.12 -17.74 5.47
C ILE A 380 -3.06 -17.50 6.54
N GLN A 381 -3.21 -18.18 7.66
CA GLN A 381 -2.33 -18.07 8.83
C GLN A 381 -1.55 -19.37 9.02
N THR A 382 -0.34 -19.40 8.48
CA THR A 382 0.58 -20.54 8.65
C THR A 382 1.55 -20.33 9.80
N TYR A 383 2.34 -21.36 10.13
CA TYR A 383 3.25 -21.36 11.28
C TYR A 383 4.59 -21.98 10.90
N ASN A 384 5.69 -21.51 11.49
CA ASN A 384 7.02 -22.11 11.32
C ASN A 384 7.50 -22.24 9.86
N ASN A 385 7.30 -21.20 9.05
CA ASN A 385 7.68 -21.14 7.62
C ASN A 385 7.01 -22.20 6.74
N THR A 386 5.77 -22.61 7.04
CA THR A 386 4.99 -23.49 6.16
C THR A 386 4.17 -22.69 5.14
N MET A 387 3.84 -23.35 4.03
CA MET A 387 2.95 -22.84 2.99
C MET A 387 1.58 -23.50 3.08
N GLY A 388 0.55 -22.66 3.01
CA GLY A 388 -0.85 -23.02 2.96
C GLY A 388 -1.35 -23.11 1.54
N SER A 389 -2.03 -24.19 1.18
CA SER A 389 -2.56 -24.36 -0.18
C SER A 389 -3.80 -23.50 -0.40
N ILE A 390 -3.88 -22.81 -1.53
CA ILE A 390 -5.03 -22.02 -1.94
C ILE A 390 -5.59 -22.58 -3.26
N TYR A 391 -6.76 -23.20 -3.17
CA TYR A 391 -7.58 -23.62 -4.31
C TYR A 391 -8.88 -22.80 -4.29
N CYS A 392 -9.05 -21.86 -5.21
CA CYS A 392 -10.28 -21.07 -5.32
C CYS A 392 -10.59 -20.82 -6.79
N SER A 393 -11.36 -21.72 -7.40
CA SER A 393 -11.52 -21.78 -8.86
C SER A 393 -12.97 -21.95 -9.29
N ASN A 394 -13.19 -22.14 -10.60
CA ASN A 394 -14.51 -22.41 -11.19
C ASN A 394 -15.59 -21.35 -10.88
N GLY A 395 -15.19 -20.09 -10.75
CA GLY A 395 -16.08 -18.95 -10.49
C GLY A 395 -16.20 -18.56 -9.01
N ASN A 396 -15.59 -19.32 -8.10
CA ASN A 396 -15.43 -18.91 -6.71
C ASN A 396 -14.42 -17.78 -6.58
N TYR A 397 -14.54 -16.97 -5.52
CA TYR A 397 -13.66 -15.84 -5.26
C TYR A 397 -13.59 -15.52 -3.76
N PHE A 398 -12.57 -14.77 -3.37
CA PHE A 398 -12.51 -14.14 -2.05
C PHE A 398 -13.16 -12.75 -2.10
N HIS A 399 -13.73 -12.29 -0.98
CA HIS A 399 -14.05 -10.88 -0.83
C HIS A 399 -12.78 -10.11 -0.46
N ASN A 400 -12.20 -10.38 0.72
CA ASN A 400 -10.83 -10.00 1.07
C ASN A 400 -9.97 -11.25 1.29
N LEU A 401 -8.68 -11.16 0.97
CA LEU A 401 -7.70 -12.19 1.30
C LEU A 401 -6.53 -11.58 2.08
N ASN A 402 -6.22 -12.20 3.21
CA ASN A 402 -5.08 -11.83 4.05
C ASN A 402 -4.06 -12.97 4.09
N ILE A 403 -2.80 -12.65 3.87
CA ILE A 403 -1.67 -13.55 4.12
C ILE A 403 -0.98 -13.05 5.40
N ASN A 404 -1.08 -13.84 6.47
CA ASN A 404 -0.64 -13.42 7.82
C ASN A 404 -0.07 -14.60 8.61
N PRO A 405 1.11 -15.11 8.21
CA PRO A 405 1.73 -16.23 8.89
C PRO A 405 2.38 -15.80 10.22
N ILE A 406 2.34 -16.67 11.23
CA ILE A 406 2.88 -16.40 12.57
C ILE A 406 4.30 -16.97 12.69
N ILE A 407 5.25 -16.09 13.05
CA ILE A 407 6.68 -16.43 13.27
C ILE A 407 7.26 -17.09 12.01
N ALA A 408 7.03 -16.48 10.84
CA ALA A 408 7.35 -17.10 9.58
C ALA A 408 7.63 -16.08 8.46
N THR A 409 8.87 -15.60 8.38
CA THR A 409 9.31 -14.68 7.32
C THR A 409 9.27 -15.34 5.93
N LEU A 410 9.21 -16.67 5.86
CA LEU A 410 9.14 -17.45 4.61
C LEU A 410 7.91 -18.36 4.57
N GLY A 411 6.93 -18.19 5.46
CA GLY A 411 5.64 -18.89 5.39
C GLY A 411 4.62 -18.10 4.59
N GLY A 412 3.45 -18.66 4.29
CA GLY A 412 2.36 -17.92 3.67
C GLY A 412 1.45 -18.79 2.81
N GLY A 413 0.97 -18.25 1.70
CA GLY A 413 0.02 -18.93 0.81
C GLY A 413 0.66 -19.33 -0.52
N ILE A 414 0.31 -20.51 -1.03
CA ILE A 414 0.67 -20.97 -2.38
C ILE A 414 -0.59 -21.22 -3.21
N LEU A 415 -0.62 -20.67 -4.41
CA LEU A 415 -1.71 -20.87 -5.35
C LEU A 415 -1.57 -22.22 -6.07
N PHE A 416 -2.69 -22.90 -6.25
CA PHE A 416 -2.80 -24.08 -7.12
C PHE A 416 -3.82 -23.90 -8.24
N THR A 417 -4.51 -22.76 -8.26
CA THR A 417 -5.47 -22.35 -9.29
C THR A 417 -5.32 -20.86 -9.51
N ASP A 418 -5.88 -20.35 -10.61
CA ASP A 418 -6.14 -18.92 -10.74
C ASP A 418 -7.09 -18.48 -9.63
N VAL A 419 -6.86 -17.30 -9.05
CA VAL A 419 -7.61 -16.77 -7.90
C VAL A 419 -8.08 -15.34 -8.16
N ILE A 420 -9.30 -15.05 -7.71
CA ILE A 420 -9.90 -13.71 -7.76
C ILE A 420 -10.21 -13.24 -6.33
N VAL A 421 -9.83 -12.00 -6.03
CA VAL A 421 -10.18 -11.25 -4.82
C VAL A 421 -11.00 -10.02 -5.25
N GLN A 422 -12.26 -9.94 -4.81
CA GLN A 422 -13.19 -8.90 -5.24
C GLN A 422 -12.94 -7.53 -4.58
N ASN A 423 -12.31 -7.51 -3.41
CA ASN A 423 -11.94 -6.29 -2.70
C ASN A 423 -10.43 -6.31 -2.47
N ASP A 424 -9.94 -6.35 -1.22
CA ASP A 424 -8.54 -6.07 -0.93
C ASP A 424 -7.72 -7.35 -0.67
N LEU A 425 -6.46 -7.32 -1.10
CA LEU A 425 -5.40 -8.24 -0.69
C LEU A 425 -4.46 -7.54 0.30
N GLU A 426 -4.22 -8.16 1.45
CA GLU A 426 -3.20 -7.72 2.41
C GLU A 426 -2.20 -8.84 2.73
N ILE A 427 -0.93 -8.62 2.40
CA ILE A 427 0.18 -9.51 2.79
C ILE A 427 0.89 -8.85 3.97
N THR A 428 0.46 -9.19 5.17
CA THR A 428 0.94 -8.58 6.43
C THR A 428 2.34 -9.05 6.84
N ASP A 429 2.71 -10.28 6.48
CA ASP A 429 4.04 -10.88 6.62
C ASP A 429 4.14 -12.08 5.67
N GLY A 430 5.34 -12.65 5.53
CA GLY A 430 5.60 -13.86 4.74
C GLY A 430 5.42 -13.66 3.24
N THR A 431 5.01 -14.73 2.54
CA THR A 431 5.07 -14.82 1.08
C THR A 431 3.75 -15.30 0.47
N LEU A 432 3.29 -14.63 -0.59
CA LEU A 432 2.28 -15.17 -1.51
C LEU A 432 2.96 -15.72 -2.76
N TRP A 433 2.87 -17.03 -2.98
CA TRP A 433 3.49 -17.73 -4.10
C TRP A 433 2.49 -18.11 -5.19
N PHE A 434 2.72 -17.60 -6.40
CA PHE A 434 1.80 -17.70 -7.54
C PHE A 434 1.86 -19.06 -8.25
N ASN A 435 3.02 -19.71 -8.28
CA ASN A 435 3.19 -21.11 -8.71
C ASN A 435 2.59 -21.40 -10.10
N GLY A 436 2.79 -20.48 -11.04
CA GLY A 436 2.34 -20.52 -12.43
C GLY A 436 0.88 -20.13 -12.66
N ASN A 437 0.23 -19.43 -11.72
CA ASN A 437 -1.19 -19.07 -11.79
C ASN A 437 -1.42 -17.55 -11.87
N GLU A 438 -2.62 -17.17 -12.31
CA GLU A 438 -3.11 -15.79 -12.32
C GLU A 438 -3.77 -15.43 -10.98
N PHE A 439 -3.38 -14.31 -10.38
CA PHE A 439 -3.98 -13.75 -9.18
C PHE A 439 -4.54 -12.36 -9.49
N THR A 440 -5.84 -12.20 -9.38
CA THR A 440 -6.54 -10.95 -9.68
C THR A 440 -7.12 -10.32 -8.42
N VAL A 441 -6.81 -9.05 -8.18
CA VAL A 441 -7.36 -8.25 -7.10
C VAL A 441 -8.07 -7.04 -7.70
N ASN A 442 -9.36 -6.93 -7.45
CA ASN A 442 -10.17 -5.87 -8.06
C ASN A 442 -10.02 -4.52 -7.35
N ASN A 443 -9.56 -4.48 -6.10
CA ASN A 443 -9.30 -3.24 -5.35
C ASN A 443 -7.81 -3.14 -4.96
N ASN A 444 -7.48 -2.90 -3.68
CA ASN A 444 -6.11 -2.60 -3.29
C ASN A 444 -5.27 -3.85 -3.02
N VAL A 445 -3.98 -3.76 -3.34
CA VAL A 445 -2.95 -4.72 -2.98
C VAL A 445 -1.97 -4.05 -2.03
N THR A 446 -1.89 -4.52 -0.78
CA THR A 446 -0.92 -4.00 0.20
C THR A 446 0.08 -5.10 0.59
N VAL A 447 1.37 -4.82 0.41
CA VAL A 447 2.45 -5.79 0.64
C VAL A 447 3.39 -5.27 1.72
N PHE A 448 3.37 -5.90 2.90
CA PHE A 448 4.39 -5.78 3.95
C PHE A 448 5.42 -6.93 3.90
N GLY A 449 5.00 -8.09 3.42
CA GLY A 449 5.84 -9.27 3.20
C GLY A 449 6.42 -9.31 1.79
N ARG A 450 6.15 -10.40 1.07
CA ARG A 450 6.72 -10.75 -0.24
C ARG A 450 5.67 -11.25 -1.22
N LEU A 451 5.91 -10.96 -2.49
CA LEU A 451 5.33 -11.69 -3.60
C LEU A 451 6.41 -12.62 -4.18
N HIS A 452 6.03 -13.86 -4.51
CA HIS A 452 6.93 -14.83 -5.14
C HIS A 452 6.41 -15.13 -6.55
N LEU A 453 6.96 -14.38 -7.51
CA LEU A 453 6.72 -14.49 -8.94
C LEU A 453 8.03 -14.93 -9.60
N VAL A 454 8.19 -16.22 -9.82
CA VAL A 454 9.44 -16.82 -10.35
C VAL A 454 9.21 -17.69 -11.58
N ASP A 455 7.95 -17.95 -11.93
CA ASP A 455 7.55 -18.63 -13.16
C ASP A 455 7.11 -17.57 -14.20
N PRO A 456 7.52 -17.67 -15.47
CA PRO A 456 7.04 -16.78 -16.54
C PRO A 456 5.51 -16.76 -16.73
N ASN A 457 4.79 -17.74 -16.18
CA ASN A 457 3.33 -17.79 -16.20
C ASN A 457 2.67 -17.15 -14.95
N ASP A 458 3.45 -16.70 -13.96
CA ASP A 458 2.92 -15.97 -12.81
C ASP A 458 2.34 -14.61 -13.27
N ILE A 459 1.07 -14.33 -12.94
CA ILE A 459 0.40 -13.07 -13.33
C ILE A 459 -0.27 -12.47 -12.10
N LEU A 460 0.07 -11.22 -11.77
CA LEU A 460 -0.68 -10.37 -10.83
C LEU A 460 -1.48 -9.32 -11.60
N ASN A 461 -2.79 -9.28 -11.43
CA ASN A 461 -3.63 -8.15 -11.83
C ASN A 461 -4.03 -7.35 -10.59
N ALA A 462 -3.60 -6.10 -10.49
CA ALA A 462 -3.84 -5.24 -9.33
C ALA A 462 -4.71 -4.01 -9.68
N GLY A 463 -5.91 -4.00 -9.11
CA GLY A 463 -6.95 -2.98 -9.30
C GLY A 463 -7.84 -3.23 -10.53
N ASP A 464 -9.01 -2.59 -10.54
CA ASP A 464 -9.92 -2.53 -11.69
C ASP A 464 -10.52 -1.13 -11.93
N ALA A 465 -10.35 -0.22 -10.97
CA ALA A 465 -10.95 1.11 -10.93
C ALA A 465 -9.91 2.23 -10.67
N PHE A 466 -10.38 3.47 -10.80
CA PHE A 466 -9.55 4.65 -10.51
C PHE A 466 -9.41 4.82 -9.00
N GLY A 467 -8.16 4.94 -8.54
CA GLY A 467 -7.81 5.16 -7.14
C GLY A 467 -7.38 3.89 -6.40
N ASP A 468 -7.52 2.71 -7.02
CA ASP A 468 -6.97 1.46 -6.50
C ASP A 468 -5.46 1.57 -6.44
N GLN A 469 -4.84 0.92 -5.45
CA GLN A 469 -3.41 1.01 -5.23
C GLN A 469 -2.76 -0.35 -5.11
N ILE A 470 -1.58 -0.50 -5.70
CA ILE A 470 -0.59 -1.49 -5.30
C ILE A 470 0.48 -0.77 -4.48
N VAL A 471 0.61 -1.14 -3.21
CA VAL A 471 1.48 -0.47 -2.23
C VAL A 471 2.47 -1.46 -1.65
N TRP A 472 3.75 -1.22 -1.94
CA TRP A 472 4.86 -1.85 -1.24
C TRP A 472 5.20 -1.02 0.00
N LYS A 473 5.01 -1.63 1.17
CA LYS A 473 5.20 -1.00 2.47
C LYS A 473 6.65 -1.04 2.89
N SER A 474 7.04 -0.13 3.78
CA SER A 474 8.38 -0.14 4.38
C SER A 474 8.68 -1.51 5.01
N GLY A 475 9.81 -2.12 4.62
CA GLY A 475 10.23 -3.46 5.04
C GLY A 475 9.78 -4.61 4.14
N SER A 476 8.95 -4.34 3.12
CA SER A 476 8.60 -5.32 2.10
C SER A 476 9.77 -5.64 1.18
N ASP A 477 9.70 -6.81 0.55
CA ASP A 477 10.82 -7.43 -0.16
C ASP A 477 10.38 -7.96 -1.54
N CYS A 478 10.98 -7.39 -2.59
CA CYS A 478 10.73 -7.75 -3.99
C CYS A 478 11.73 -8.78 -4.55
N SER A 479 12.65 -9.33 -3.75
CA SER A 479 13.73 -10.21 -4.22
C SER A 479 13.29 -11.56 -4.81
N GLU A 480 12.00 -11.89 -4.70
CA GLU A 480 11.39 -13.09 -5.30
C GLU A 480 10.40 -12.72 -6.43
N VAL A 481 10.46 -11.49 -6.94
CA VAL A 481 9.79 -11.04 -8.17
C VAL A 481 10.77 -11.18 -9.33
N ASP A 482 11.11 -12.42 -9.66
CA ASP A 482 12.12 -12.80 -10.63
C ASP A 482 11.60 -12.84 -12.07
N ALA A 483 10.35 -13.27 -12.27
CA ALA A 483 9.72 -13.47 -13.58
C ALA A 483 8.23 -13.10 -13.55
N GLY A 484 7.49 -13.46 -14.60
CA GLY A 484 6.04 -13.25 -14.67
C GLY A 484 5.64 -11.82 -15.02
N VAL A 485 4.36 -11.49 -14.82
CA VAL A 485 3.76 -10.21 -15.20
C VAL A 485 3.03 -9.56 -14.02
N ILE A 486 3.26 -8.27 -13.80
CA ILE A 486 2.48 -7.42 -12.90
C ILE A 486 1.71 -6.41 -13.74
N ASN A 487 0.39 -6.60 -13.85
CA ASN A 487 -0.53 -5.68 -14.49
C ASN A 487 -1.08 -4.68 -13.45
N VAL A 488 -0.77 -3.41 -13.65
CA VAL A 488 -1.17 -2.32 -12.77
C VAL A 488 -2.28 -1.50 -13.42
N TYR A 489 -3.46 -1.47 -12.80
CA TYR A 489 -4.62 -0.73 -13.29
C TYR A 489 -4.80 0.63 -12.60
N GLY A 490 -4.32 0.75 -11.35
CA GLY A 490 -4.39 1.95 -10.52
C GLY A 490 -3.03 2.59 -10.26
N ASP A 491 -2.83 3.15 -9.06
CA ASP A 491 -1.57 3.76 -8.65
C ASP A 491 -0.57 2.71 -8.13
N TRP A 492 0.72 2.94 -8.33
CA TRP A 492 1.78 2.11 -7.78
C TRP A 492 2.65 2.93 -6.81
N THR A 493 2.70 2.49 -5.55
CA THR A 493 3.47 3.15 -4.50
C THR A 493 4.54 2.24 -3.92
N PHE A 494 5.75 2.78 -3.78
CA PHE A 494 6.86 2.20 -3.04
C PHE A 494 7.22 3.13 -1.87
N GLU A 495 7.00 2.68 -0.64
CA GLU A 495 7.38 3.43 0.56
C GLU A 495 8.89 3.30 0.83
N ASN A 496 9.47 4.34 1.44
CA ASN A 496 10.88 4.33 1.84
C ASN A 496 11.20 3.17 2.82
N GLY A 497 12.25 2.41 2.52
CA GLY A 497 12.65 1.18 3.21
C GLY A 497 12.12 -0.10 2.55
N THR A 498 11.68 -0.04 1.29
CA THR A 498 11.28 -1.22 0.51
C THR A 498 12.51 -1.78 -0.22
N ASP A 499 12.72 -3.09 -0.21
CA ASP A 499 13.72 -3.72 -1.07
C ASP A 499 13.16 -3.91 -2.49
N GLY A 500 13.09 -2.79 -3.23
CA GLY A 500 12.32 -2.64 -4.47
C GLY A 500 12.99 -3.14 -5.75
N GLN A 501 13.93 -4.08 -5.64
CA GLN A 501 14.68 -4.60 -6.80
C GLN A 501 13.87 -5.71 -7.48
N ILE A 502 13.09 -5.35 -8.50
CA ILE A 502 12.36 -6.30 -9.34
C ILE A 502 13.32 -6.81 -10.42
N ALA A 503 13.41 -8.13 -10.60
CA ALA A 503 14.41 -8.70 -11.50
C ALA A 503 14.15 -8.37 -12.98
N THR A 504 15.21 -8.48 -13.78
CA THR A 504 15.19 -8.14 -15.21
C THR A 504 14.25 -9.00 -16.06
N GLU A 505 13.93 -10.22 -15.64
CA GLU A 505 13.00 -11.09 -16.37
C GLU A 505 11.52 -10.80 -16.06
N ASN A 506 11.19 -10.03 -15.02
CA ASN A 506 9.82 -9.63 -14.71
C ASN A 506 9.32 -8.54 -15.68
N PHE A 507 8.00 -8.57 -15.93
CA PHE A 507 7.32 -7.62 -16.79
C PHE A 507 6.29 -6.79 -16.02
N VAL A 508 6.51 -5.50 -15.96
CA VAL A 508 5.55 -4.53 -15.46
C VAL A 508 4.72 -3.97 -16.58
N ASN A 509 3.42 -3.87 -16.37
CA ASN A 509 2.52 -3.42 -17.41
C ASN A 509 1.41 -2.53 -16.87
N PHE A 510 1.42 -1.25 -17.22
CA PHE A 510 0.35 -0.31 -16.87
C PHE A 510 -0.79 -0.40 -17.88
N TYR A 511 -1.90 -1.01 -17.47
CA TYR A 511 -3.08 -1.29 -18.31
C TYR A 511 -4.33 -0.54 -17.82
N GLY A 512 -5.42 -0.75 -18.55
CA GLY A 512 -6.75 -0.34 -18.14
C GLY A 512 -7.17 1.05 -18.62
N ASN A 513 -8.36 1.46 -18.16
CA ASN A 513 -9.03 2.69 -18.58
C ASN A 513 -8.92 3.82 -17.56
N ASN A 514 -7.99 3.72 -16.61
CA ASN A 514 -7.77 4.68 -15.53
C ASN A 514 -6.37 5.29 -15.67
N ASN A 515 -6.19 6.49 -15.13
CA ASN A 515 -4.85 7.04 -14.97
C ASN A 515 -4.14 6.31 -13.84
N SER A 516 -2.82 6.25 -13.93
CA SER A 516 -1.96 5.69 -12.88
C SER A 516 -0.91 6.72 -12.48
N THR A 517 -0.43 6.62 -11.25
CA THR A 517 0.71 7.37 -10.75
C THR A 517 1.75 6.41 -10.18
N ILE A 518 3.03 6.65 -10.46
CA ILE A 518 4.14 5.92 -9.83
C ILE A 518 4.70 6.79 -8.70
N TYR A 519 4.37 6.47 -7.46
CA TYR A 519 4.94 7.09 -6.28
C TYR A 519 6.15 6.29 -5.81
N ASN A 520 7.35 6.74 -6.16
CA ASN A 520 8.57 6.13 -5.68
C ASN A 520 9.22 6.98 -4.57
N TYR A 521 9.15 6.50 -3.33
CA TYR A 521 9.83 7.12 -2.18
C TYR A 521 11.11 6.37 -1.77
N ASP A 522 11.48 5.30 -2.49
CA ASP A 522 12.64 4.48 -2.20
C ASP A 522 13.67 4.57 -3.35
N PRO A 523 14.92 5.00 -3.06
CA PRO A 523 15.93 5.19 -4.10
C PRO A 523 16.41 3.89 -4.75
N ASP A 524 16.17 2.74 -4.12
CA ASP A 524 16.67 1.43 -4.55
C ASP A 524 15.68 0.68 -5.47
N VAL A 525 14.49 1.25 -5.71
CA VAL A 525 13.50 0.67 -6.64
C VAL A 525 14.01 0.67 -8.07
N GLU A 526 14.06 -0.52 -8.66
CA GLU A 526 14.44 -0.75 -10.04
C GLU A 526 13.49 -1.80 -10.65
N PHE A 527 12.95 -1.49 -11.83
CA PHE A 527 12.03 -2.33 -12.57
C PHE A 527 12.78 -3.15 -13.61
N GLY A 528 12.32 -4.38 -13.90
CA GLY A 528 12.83 -5.19 -15.01
C GLY A 528 12.43 -4.60 -16.38
N ASN A 529 11.51 -5.25 -17.07
CA ASN A 529 10.86 -4.70 -18.26
C ASN A 529 9.61 -3.89 -17.86
N MET A 530 9.34 -2.79 -18.54
CA MET A 530 8.16 -1.97 -18.29
C MET A 530 7.42 -1.65 -19.58
N GLU A 531 6.09 -1.65 -19.52
CA GLU A 531 5.23 -1.16 -20.59
C GLU A 531 4.11 -0.25 -20.11
N ILE A 532 3.76 0.71 -20.97
CA ILE A 532 2.56 1.53 -20.84
C ILE A 532 1.64 1.22 -22.02
N ASN A 533 0.45 0.72 -21.69
CA ASN A 533 -0.55 0.24 -22.63
C ASN A 533 -1.93 0.78 -22.22
N LYS A 534 -2.04 2.10 -22.09
CA LYS A 534 -3.26 2.78 -21.62
C LYS A 534 -4.23 3.04 -22.78
N THR A 535 -5.01 2.01 -23.13
CA THR A 535 -5.89 1.99 -24.33
C THR A 535 -7.15 2.89 -24.28
N SER A 536 -7.36 3.64 -23.21
CA SER A 536 -8.51 4.56 -23.06
C SER A 536 -8.26 5.89 -23.78
N ALA A 537 -9.32 6.60 -24.18
CA ALA A 537 -9.20 7.93 -24.78
C ALA A 537 -9.37 9.10 -23.79
N LEU A 538 -9.79 8.83 -22.55
CA LEU A 538 -10.10 9.86 -21.54
C LEU A 538 -9.14 9.86 -20.35
N ASN A 539 -8.68 8.67 -19.95
CA ASN A 539 -7.79 8.48 -18.80
C ASN A 539 -6.69 7.53 -19.25
N ASN A 540 -5.65 8.09 -19.84
CA ASN A 540 -4.68 7.35 -20.61
C ASN A 540 -3.23 7.70 -20.28
N PHE A 541 -2.97 8.19 -19.06
CA PHE A 541 -1.61 8.51 -18.65
C PHE A 541 -1.12 7.71 -17.46
N VAL A 542 0.20 7.58 -17.39
CA VAL A 542 0.97 7.19 -16.20
C VAL A 542 1.80 8.40 -15.80
N GLU A 543 1.59 8.92 -14.59
CA GLU A 543 2.26 10.11 -14.08
C GLU A 543 3.42 9.77 -13.15
N ILE A 544 4.55 10.44 -13.36
CA ILE A 544 5.70 10.47 -12.46
C ILE A 544 5.68 11.83 -11.74
N PRO A 545 5.37 11.87 -10.42
CA PRO A 545 5.27 13.11 -9.66
C PRO A 545 6.61 13.87 -9.58
N SER A 546 6.55 15.19 -9.38
CA SER A 546 7.75 16.03 -9.28
C SER A 546 8.74 15.52 -8.23
N GLY A 547 10.04 15.52 -8.55
CA GLY A 547 11.08 15.04 -7.64
C GLY A 547 11.21 13.51 -7.56
N THR A 548 10.51 12.76 -8.39
CA THR A 548 10.52 11.28 -8.37
C THR A 548 11.55 10.74 -9.37
N THR A 549 12.28 9.71 -8.94
CA THR A 549 13.21 8.96 -9.78
C THR A 549 12.65 7.56 -10.06
N ILE A 550 12.73 7.12 -11.33
CA ILE A 550 12.42 5.74 -11.74
C ILE A 550 13.61 5.11 -12.47
N ARG A 551 13.80 3.80 -12.31
CA ARG A 551 14.89 3.03 -12.91
C ARG A 551 14.36 1.79 -13.58
N ILE A 552 14.70 1.59 -14.85
CA ILE A 552 14.30 0.44 -15.64
C ILE A 552 15.58 -0.26 -16.10
N ALA A 553 15.76 -1.49 -15.64
CA ALA A 553 16.95 -2.32 -15.89
C ALA A 553 16.98 -2.94 -17.29
N GLU A 554 15.82 -3.03 -17.97
CA GLU A 554 15.72 -3.57 -19.32
C GLU A 554 15.00 -2.60 -20.25
N ASN A 555 13.99 -3.07 -21.00
CA ASN A 555 13.27 -2.30 -21.99
C ASN A 555 12.10 -1.54 -21.36
N PHE A 556 11.88 -0.31 -21.81
CA PHE A 556 10.70 0.48 -21.54
C PHE A 556 9.95 0.81 -22.83
N ASN A 557 8.78 0.20 -23.04
CA ASN A 557 7.93 0.48 -24.19
C ASN A 557 6.69 1.30 -23.81
N ILE A 558 6.53 2.47 -24.43
CA ILE A 558 5.31 3.27 -24.35
C ILE A 558 4.50 2.96 -25.60
N ASN A 559 3.61 1.97 -25.49
CA ASN A 559 2.85 1.41 -26.59
C ASN A 559 1.57 2.19 -26.90
N ASP A 560 0.88 2.67 -25.87
CA ASP A 560 -0.33 3.49 -25.99
C ASP A 560 -0.51 4.37 -24.75
N GLY A 561 -1.12 5.54 -24.92
CA GLY A 561 -1.26 6.54 -23.85
C GLY A 561 0.00 7.37 -23.60
N GLU A 562 0.03 8.11 -22.50
CA GLU A 562 1.06 9.09 -22.16
C GLU A 562 1.85 8.69 -20.91
N LEU A 563 3.18 8.61 -20.99
CA LEU A 563 4.02 8.74 -19.81
C LEU A 563 4.26 10.23 -19.55
N LYS A 564 3.77 10.73 -18.41
CA LYS A 564 3.88 12.12 -18.02
C LYS A 564 4.88 12.28 -16.88
N MET A 565 6.02 12.90 -17.17
CA MET A 565 7.06 13.27 -16.22
C MET A 565 6.95 14.76 -15.89
N ASN A 566 6.70 15.08 -14.62
CA ASN A 566 6.64 16.46 -14.12
C ASN A 566 8.05 17.04 -13.89
N GLU A 567 8.15 18.24 -13.33
CA GLU A 567 9.44 18.91 -13.07
C GLU A 567 10.34 18.16 -12.06
N ASN A 568 11.66 18.28 -12.23
CA ASN A 568 12.67 17.63 -11.39
C ASN A 568 12.48 16.10 -11.25
N THR A 569 11.98 15.44 -12.29
CA THR A 569 11.90 13.97 -12.35
C THR A 569 13.10 13.38 -13.06
N GLU A 570 13.47 12.16 -12.69
CA GLU A 570 14.55 11.43 -13.35
C GLU A 570 14.07 10.05 -13.81
N MET A 571 14.37 9.69 -15.05
CA MET A 571 14.12 8.36 -15.61
C MET A 571 15.43 7.79 -16.16
N PHE A 572 15.78 6.59 -15.71
CA PHE A 572 16.95 5.86 -16.17
C PHE A 572 16.48 4.57 -16.85
N VAL A 573 16.85 4.38 -18.11
CA VAL A 573 16.54 3.16 -18.89
C VAL A 573 17.84 2.53 -19.35
N GLN A 574 18.10 1.28 -18.95
CA GLN A 574 19.38 0.65 -19.23
C GLN A 574 19.51 0.13 -20.68
N ASN A 575 18.44 -0.43 -21.24
CA ASN A 575 18.47 -1.05 -22.57
C ASN A 575 17.76 -0.19 -23.63
N GLU A 576 16.48 -0.41 -23.92
CA GLU A 576 15.74 0.33 -24.97
C GLU A 576 14.58 1.13 -24.38
N LEU A 577 14.48 2.41 -24.75
CA LEU A 577 13.30 3.25 -24.55
C LEU A 577 12.60 3.45 -25.89
N ASN A 578 11.41 2.86 -26.05
CA ASN A 578 10.64 2.91 -27.29
C ASN A 578 9.32 3.65 -27.08
N VAL A 579 9.05 4.66 -27.89
CA VAL A 579 7.74 5.34 -27.96
C VAL A 579 7.05 4.88 -29.24
N ASN A 580 6.16 3.90 -29.10
CA ASN A 580 5.53 3.20 -30.20
C ASN A 580 4.26 3.91 -30.69
N ASN A 581 3.64 3.38 -31.75
CA ASN A 581 2.44 3.95 -32.35
C ASN A 581 1.26 4.06 -31.35
N GLY A 582 0.86 5.28 -31.00
CA GLY A 582 -0.17 5.56 -30.00
C GLY A 582 0.40 6.04 -28.65
N GLY A 583 1.67 5.74 -28.38
CA GLY A 583 2.39 6.18 -27.20
C GLY A 583 2.85 7.64 -27.27
N THR A 584 2.90 8.29 -26.11
CA THR A 584 3.44 9.64 -25.92
C THR A 584 4.40 9.65 -24.73
N LEU A 585 5.61 10.17 -24.92
CA LEU A 585 6.51 10.55 -23.82
C LEU A 585 6.45 12.07 -23.62
N SER A 586 6.07 12.50 -22.42
CA SER A 586 5.87 13.91 -22.05
C SER A 586 6.76 14.25 -20.86
N VAL A 587 7.82 15.03 -21.07
CA VAL A 587 8.82 15.37 -20.05
C VAL A 587 8.96 16.88 -19.96
N ILE A 588 8.21 17.48 -19.04
CA ILE A 588 8.04 18.93 -18.95
C ILE A 588 8.61 19.44 -17.62
N GLY A 589 9.87 19.89 -17.68
CA GLY A 589 10.56 20.57 -16.59
C GLY A 589 10.27 22.07 -16.53
N THR A 590 10.90 22.75 -15.57
CA THR A 590 10.93 24.21 -15.49
C THR A 590 12.36 24.68 -15.22
N LEU A 591 12.66 25.97 -15.47
CA LEU A 591 13.98 26.55 -15.21
C LEU A 591 14.41 26.32 -13.74
N GLY A 592 15.53 25.64 -13.54
CA GLY A 592 16.07 25.26 -12.23
C GLY A 592 15.43 23.99 -11.60
N ASN A 593 14.47 23.37 -12.28
CA ASN A 593 13.87 22.08 -11.95
C ASN A 593 13.80 21.21 -13.22
N GLU A 594 14.91 21.16 -13.95
CA GLU A 594 15.02 20.38 -15.18
C GLU A 594 14.82 18.88 -14.87
N SER A 595 14.14 18.18 -15.76
CA SER A 595 13.97 16.73 -15.68
C SER A 595 15.08 16.02 -16.45
N THR A 596 15.37 14.77 -16.10
CA THR A 596 16.44 13.98 -16.74
C THR A 596 15.88 12.69 -17.32
N VAL A 597 16.25 12.39 -18.56
CA VAL A 597 16.02 11.11 -19.22
C VAL A 597 17.37 10.56 -19.65
N SER A 598 17.82 9.50 -19.00
CA SER A 598 19.15 8.93 -19.18
C SER A 598 19.07 7.50 -19.70
N GLY A 599 19.87 7.21 -20.73
CA GLY A 599 20.25 5.86 -21.09
C GLY A 599 21.31 5.29 -20.14
N TYR A 600 21.78 4.08 -20.40
CA TYR A 600 22.98 3.54 -19.77
C TYR A 600 24.19 3.63 -20.73
N PRO A 601 25.36 4.12 -20.27
CA PRO A 601 26.52 4.29 -21.13
C PRO A 601 26.93 2.97 -21.80
N GLY A 602 26.89 2.91 -23.13
CA GLY A 602 27.30 1.72 -23.88
C GLY A 602 26.15 0.76 -24.26
N TYR A 603 24.89 1.09 -23.93
CA TYR A 603 23.74 0.22 -24.19
C TYR A 603 22.43 0.96 -24.49
N GLY A 604 22.20 2.14 -23.89
CA GLY A 604 20.91 2.83 -23.94
C GLY A 604 20.52 3.28 -25.36
N VAL A 605 19.38 2.81 -25.87
CA VAL A 605 18.80 3.25 -27.15
C VAL A 605 17.48 3.98 -26.89
N PHE A 606 17.21 5.07 -27.62
CA PHE A 606 15.95 5.79 -27.53
C PHE A 606 15.35 6.05 -28.92
N GLU A 607 14.24 5.39 -29.21
CA GLU A 607 13.50 5.53 -30.48
C GLU A 607 12.07 6.01 -30.26
N VAL A 608 11.69 7.06 -30.99
CA VAL A 608 10.30 7.49 -31.16
C VAL A 608 9.86 7.00 -32.54
N GLU A 609 9.03 5.97 -32.52
CA GLU A 609 8.66 5.20 -33.70
C GLU A 609 7.53 5.86 -34.50
N ASN A 610 7.26 5.34 -35.69
CA ASN A 610 6.16 5.82 -36.53
C ASN A 610 4.82 5.82 -35.77
N GLY A 611 4.20 6.99 -35.60
CA GLY A 611 2.98 7.18 -34.82
C GLY A 611 3.17 7.40 -33.32
N GLY A 612 4.39 7.33 -32.80
CA GLY A 612 4.75 7.75 -31.45
C GLY A 612 4.92 9.28 -31.35
N THR A 613 4.77 9.83 -30.15
CA THR A 613 4.90 11.27 -29.88
C THR A 613 5.87 11.57 -28.75
N ILE A 614 6.72 12.58 -28.91
CA ILE A 614 7.55 13.12 -27.83
C ILE A 614 7.25 14.60 -27.60
N SER A 615 7.14 14.98 -26.33
CA SER A 615 6.89 16.34 -25.85
C SER A 615 7.92 16.62 -24.75
N ALA A 616 8.78 17.62 -24.94
CA ALA A 616 9.89 17.87 -24.01
C ALA A 616 10.21 19.36 -23.88
N GLN A 617 10.45 19.81 -22.65
CA GLN A 617 10.90 21.16 -22.34
C GLN A 617 11.66 21.16 -21.02
N TYR A 618 12.75 21.94 -20.91
CA TYR A 618 13.65 21.97 -19.73
C TYR A 618 14.06 20.55 -19.30
N THR A 619 14.53 19.75 -20.27
CA THR A 619 14.90 18.34 -20.05
C THR A 619 16.33 18.08 -20.48
N THR A 620 17.07 17.32 -19.68
CA THR A 620 18.39 16.78 -20.04
C THR A 620 18.23 15.37 -20.59
N PHE A 621 18.78 15.14 -21.79
CA PHE A 621 18.92 13.80 -22.37
C PHE A 621 20.40 13.42 -22.42
N GLU A 622 20.72 12.23 -21.90
CA GLU A 622 22.11 11.75 -21.80
C GLU A 622 22.24 10.23 -21.96
N TYR A 623 23.43 9.77 -22.35
CA TYR A 623 23.83 8.36 -22.44
C TYR A 623 23.04 7.47 -23.41
N PHE A 624 22.44 8.06 -24.45
CA PHE A 624 21.86 7.31 -25.57
C PHE A 624 22.89 7.06 -26.68
N GLU A 625 22.91 5.85 -27.22
CA GLU A 625 23.86 5.38 -28.23
C GLU A 625 23.48 5.76 -29.67
N ASP A 626 24.42 5.54 -30.61
CA ASP A 626 24.25 5.62 -32.06
C ASP A 626 23.65 6.95 -32.58
N ALA A 627 22.33 7.05 -32.55
CA ALA A 627 21.53 8.18 -33.00
C ALA A 627 21.11 9.13 -31.88
N GLY A 628 21.45 8.81 -30.63
CA GLY A 628 20.97 9.51 -29.45
C GLY A 628 19.47 9.31 -29.33
N ILE A 629 18.72 10.40 -29.42
CA ILE A 629 17.26 10.31 -29.60
C ILE A 629 16.93 10.19 -31.09
N TYR A 630 16.34 9.06 -31.49
CA TYR A 630 15.92 8.84 -32.88
C TYR A 630 14.42 9.11 -33.08
N ILE A 631 14.08 10.13 -33.84
CA ILE A 631 12.71 10.45 -34.26
C ILE A 631 12.48 9.89 -35.66
N ALA A 632 11.76 8.77 -35.73
CA ALA A 632 11.54 8.02 -36.97
C ALA A 632 10.60 8.74 -37.95
N ALA A 633 10.57 8.26 -39.20
CA ALA A 633 9.62 8.73 -40.19
C ALA A 633 8.17 8.45 -39.74
N GLY A 634 7.37 9.50 -39.59
CA GLY A 634 5.98 9.41 -39.13
C GLY A 634 5.81 9.53 -37.61
N ALA A 635 6.90 9.63 -36.84
CA ALA A 635 6.87 10.07 -35.44
C ALA A 635 6.56 11.57 -35.33
N THR A 636 6.02 11.98 -34.19
CA THR A 636 5.64 13.37 -33.91
C THR A 636 6.49 13.94 -32.77
N ILE A 637 7.09 15.10 -32.99
CA ILE A 637 7.54 16.01 -31.95
C ILE A 637 6.38 16.96 -31.69
N ASP A 638 5.91 17.04 -30.45
CA ASP A 638 4.79 17.92 -30.08
C ASP A 638 5.16 19.39 -30.37
N PRO A 639 4.45 20.10 -31.26
CA PRO A 639 4.73 21.50 -31.56
C PRO A 639 4.54 22.45 -30.36
N ALA A 640 3.85 22.03 -29.30
CA ALA A 640 3.74 22.83 -28.08
C ALA A 640 5.01 22.76 -27.21
N TYR A 641 5.76 21.67 -27.32
CA TYR A 641 6.99 21.41 -26.54
C TYR A 641 8.05 20.69 -27.41
N PRO A 642 8.55 21.34 -28.48
CA PRO A 642 9.50 20.76 -29.42
C PRO A 642 10.95 20.84 -28.90
N PHE A 643 11.20 20.37 -27.68
CA PHE A 643 12.51 20.42 -27.01
C PHE A 643 12.99 21.82 -26.59
N TYR A 644 12.11 22.70 -26.12
CA TYR A 644 12.50 24.03 -25.63
C TYR A 644 13.42 23.95 -24.42
N HIS A 645 14.53 24.69 -24.41
CA HIS A 645 15.52 24.72 -23.31
C HIS A 645 16.11 23.35 -22.94
N CYS A 646 16.05 22.37 -23.84
CA CYS A 646 16.58 21.03 -23.56
C CYS A 646 18.10 20.97 -23.72
N THR A 647 18.76 20.17 -22.89
CA THR A 647 20.19 19.87 -23.00
C THR A 647 20.39 18.47 -23.55
N PHE A 648 21.26 18.33 -24.53
CA PHE A 648 21.64 17.04 -25.11
C PHE A 648 23.14 16.82 -24.89
N ARG A 649 23.54 15.77 -24.17
CA ARG A 649 24.95 15.52 -23.83
C ARG A 649 25.30 14.03 -23.72
N GLU A 650 26.59 13.74 -23.64
CA GLU A 650 27.12 12.44 -23.20
C GLU A 650 26.61 11.22 -24.00
N SER A 651 26.91 11.18 -25.30
CA SER A 651 26.64 10.01 -26.18
C SER A 651 27.85 9.07 -26.23
N THR A 652 27.72 7.93 -26.92
CA THR A 652 28.86 7.06 -27.26
C THR A 652 29.87 7.73 -28.20
N PRO A 653 31.16 7.32 -28.17
CA PRO A 653 32.15 7.78 -29.14
C PRO A 653 31.70 7.49 -30.57
N GLY A 654 31.70 8.52 -31.41
CA GLY A 654 31.21 8.44 -32.78
C GLY A 654 29.69 8.62 -32.96
N GLY A 655 28.92 8.72 -31.88
CA GLY A 655 27.46 8.86 -31.92
C GLY A 655 26.95 10.25 -32.32
N THR A 656 25.62 10.36 -32.41
CA THR A 656 24.86 11.59 -32.60
C THR A 656 23.97 11.83 -31.38
N LEU A 657 23.69 13.08 -30.99
CA LEU A 657 22.82 13.35 -29.83
C LEU A 657 21.32 13.31 -30.17
N LEU A 658 20.95 13.79 -31.36
CA LEU A 658 19.55 13.87 -31.80
C LEU A 658 19.43 13.60 -33.31
N ARG A 659 18.63 12.64 -33.73
CA ARG A 659 18.36 12.35 -35.14
C ARG A 659 16.87 12.53 -35.46
N ILE A 660 16.54 13.46 -36.37
CA ILE A 660 15.16 13.81 -36.71
C ILE A 660 14.84 13.51 -38.17
N ASP A 661 14.27 12.33 -38.44
CA ASP A 661 13.92 11.86 -39.78
C ASP A 661 12.42 11.89 -40.10
N ASN A 662 11.63 12.60 -39.28
CA ASN A 662 10.25 12.90 -39.62
C ASN A 662 10.11 14.07 -40.62
N ASN A 663 8.87 14.37 -41.01
CA ASN A 663 8.54 15.37 -42.02
C ASN A 663 8.05 16.71 -41.45
N GLN A 664 8.18 16.95 -40.15
CA GLN A 664 7.69 18.18 -39.51
C GLN A 664 8.55 19.39 -39.87
N THR A 665 7.92 20.56 -39.83
CA THR A 665 8.60 21.85 -39.83
C THR A 665 8.39 22.52 -38.48
N ILE A 666 9.45 22.57 -37.66
CA ILE A 666 9.38 23.07 -36.27
C ILE A 666 10.62 23.90 -35.93
N THR A 667 10.45 24.77 -34.94
CA THR A 667 11.54 25.55 -34.34
C THR A 667 11.85 24.99 -32.96
N ILE A 668 13.12 24.69 -32.70
CA ILE A 668 13.66 24.30 -31.40
C ILE A 668 14.43 25.50 -30.87
N ASP A 669 13.96 26.06 -29.77
CA ASP A 669 14.53 27.27 -29.17
C ASP A 669 15.32 26.94 -27.90
N GLU A 670 16.47 27.60 -27.74
CA GLU A 670 17.35 27.47 -26.57
C GLU A 670 17.84 26.04 -26.29
N ALA A 671 18.03 25.22 -27.34
CA ALA A 671 18.67 23.92 -27.19
C ALA A 671 20.17 24.07 -26.83
N ASN A 672 20.64 23.28 -25.87
CA ASN A 672 22.02 23.32 -25.40
C ASN A 672 22.77 22.04 -25.80
N PHE A 673 23.92 22.21 -26.45
CA PHE A 673 24.84 21.14 -26.86
C PHE A 673 26.24 21.40 -26.24
N PRO A 674 26.47 20.96 -24.98
CA PRO A 674 27.70 21.25 -24.24
C PRO A 674 28.97 20.68 -24.87
N ASP A 675 30.13 21.01 -24.27
CA ASP A 675 31.45 20.50 -24.66
C ASP A 675 31.45 19.00 -24.94
N ASN A 676 31.83 18.64 -26.16
CA ASN A 676 31.91 17.25 -26.62
C ASN A 676 33.14 16.54 -26.03
N THR A 677 33.02 16.10 -24.79
CA THR A 677 34.06 15.36 -24.05
C THR A 677 34.07 13.86 -24.33
N TRP A 678 33.05 13.33 -25.02
CA TRP A 678 32.85 11.91 -25.32
C TRP A 678 33.25 11.51 -26.75
N ALA A 679 33.75 12.46 -27.55
CA ALA A 679 34.11 12.26 -28.95
C ALA A 679 32.93 11.80 -29.83
N GLY A 680 31.74 12.37 -29.62
CA GLY A 680 30.61 12.25 -30.54
C GLY A 680 30.93 12.83 -31.92
N THR A 681 30.28 12.31 -32.97
CA THR A 681 30.50 12.79 -34.34
C THR A 681 29.63 13.99 -34.66
N TYR A 682 28.35 13.93 -34.31
CA TYR A 682 27.37 14.95 -34.67
C TYR A 682 26.53 15.39 -33.49
N ASN A 683 26.09 16.64 -33.47
CA ASN A 683 25.08 17.10 -32.53
C ASN A 683 23.69 16.61 -32.97
N VAL A 684 23.29 16.99 -34.18
CA VAL A 684 21.98 16.74 -34.76
C VAL A 684 22.17 16.14 -36.15
N ALA A 685 21.32 15.16 -36.50
CA ALA A 685 21.27 14.58 -37.82
C ALA A 685 19.86 14.67 -38.43
N LYS A 686 19.80 15.00 -39.72
CA LYS A 686 18.59 14.90 -40.54
C LYS A 686 18.95 14.32 -41.89
N THR A 687 18.71 13.02 -42.05
CA THR A 687 19.22 12.26 -43.20
C THR A 687 18.22 12.20 -44.36
N VAL A 688 16.96 12.53 -44.10
CA VAL A 688 15.87 12.56 -45.09
C VAL A 688 15.65 13.95 -45.68
N ASN A 689 15.24 14.00 -46.95
CA ASN A 689 14.88 15.25 -47.64
C ASN A 689 13.39 15.59 -47.45
N GLN A 690 12.95 15.73 -46.20
CA GLN A 690 11.57 16.06 -45.80
C GLN A 690 11.57 16.88 -44.51
N GLY A 691 10.56 17.73 -44.31
CA GLY A 691 10.50 18.62 -43.15
C GLY A 691 11.62 19.66 -43.12
N GLU A 692 11.69 20.41 -42.03
CA GLU A 692 12.75 21.40 -41.75
C GLU A 692 12.81 21.70 -40.25
N ILE A 693 13.98 21.60 -39.64
CA ILE A 693 14.15 21.93 -38.22
C ILE A 693 14.97 23.20 -38.14
N THR A 694 14.43 24.21 -37.45
CA THR A 694 15.12 25.48 -37.22
C THR A 694 15.55 25.56 -35.76
N PHE A 695 16.85 25.74 -35.51
CA PHE A 695 17.38 26.03 -34.18
C PHE A 695 17.57 27.55 -34.00
N THR A 696 17.08 28.08 -32.89
CA THR A 696 17.27 29.49 -32.46
C THR A 696 17.81 29.54 -31.04
N ASN A 697 18.59 30.58 -30.72
CA ASN A 697 19.14 30.82 -29.37
C ASN A 697 19.87 29.63 -28.74
N PHE A 698 20.42 28.73 -29.56
CA PHE A 698 21.09 27.53 -29.09
C PHE A 698 22.44 27.87 -28.43
N THR A 699 22.92 27.00 -27.55
CA THR A 699 24.18 27.22 -26.81
C THR A 699 25.08 25.99 -26.82
N GLY A 700 26.35 26.18 -26.40
CA GLY A 700 27.32 25.12 -26.12
C GLY A 700 28.31 24.87 -27.26
N ASP A 701 29.51 24.40 -26.90
CA ASP A 701 30.66 24.26 -27.81
C ASP A 701 30.47 23.22 -28.92
N PHE A 702 29.47 22.34 -28.79
CA PHE A 702 29.11 21.35 -29.80
C PHE A 702 27.84 21.71 -30.58
N SER A 703 27.46 22.98 -30.60
CA SER A 703 26.29 23.48 -31.33
C SER A 703 26.61 24.04 -32.73
N GLY A 704 25.59 24.17 -33.59
CA GLY A 704 25.73 24.80 -34.90
C GLY A 704 26.01 23.84 -36.06
N SER A 705 25.97 24.40 -37.28
CA SER A 705 26.04 23.67 -38.56
C SER A 705 27.36 22.94 -38.81
N VAL A 706 28.43 23.30 -38.11
CA VAL A 706 29.74 22.62 -38.27
C VAL A 706 29.78 21.22 -37.66
N PHE A 707 28.85 20.91 -36.75
CA PHE A 707 28.75 19.61 -36.08
C PHE A 707 27.53 18.81 -36.50
N GLU A 708 26.80 19.24 -37.53
CA GLU A 708 25.58 18.54 -37.95
C GLU A 708 25.83 17.50 -39.04
N ASN A 709 24.87 16.58 -39.20
CA ASN A 709 24.77 15.70 -40.36
C ASN A 709 23.49 16.00 -41.15
N ASP A 710 23.60 16.92 -42.10
CA ASP A 710 22.49 17.38 -42.93
C ASP A 710 22.83 17.36 -44.44
N PRO A 711 22.81 16.18 -45.08
CA PRO A 711 23.11 16.06 -46.51
C PRO A 711 22.09 16.77 -47.43
N ASN A 712 20.95 17.24 -46.90
CA ASN A 712 19.87 17.83 -47.70
C ASN A 712 19.58 19.31 -47.36
N GLY A 713 20.31 19.93 -46.44
CA GLY A 713 20.13 21.33 -46.04
C GLY A 713 18.77 21.59 -45.36
N ARG A 714 18.29 20.66 -44.52
CA ARG A 714 17.00 20.70 -43.79
C ARG A 714 17.14 21.03 -42.30
N LEU A 715 18.34 21.19 -41.79
CA LEU A 715 18.64 21.79 -40.50
C LEU A 715 19.06 23.24 -40.74
N ILE A 716 18.36 24.17 -40.10
CA ILE A 716 18.63 25.60 -40.19
C ILE A 716 19.10 26.06 -38.82
N TRP A 717 20.36 26.43 -38.71
CA TRP A 717 20.90 27.12 -37.55
C TRP A 717 20.82 28.62 -37.85
N ASN A 718 19.94 29.35 -37.16
CA ASN A 718 19.76 30.79 -37.37
C ASN A 718 20.90 31.59 -36.71
N ASP A 719 22.13 31.38 -37.18
CA ASP A 719 23.23 32.31 -36.98
C ASP A 719 23.13 33.41 -38.05
N GLU A 720 23.15 34.69 -37.65
CA GLU A 720 23.18 35.79 -38.62
C GLU A 720 24.63 36.16 -38.97
N ASP A 721 24.99 36.03 -40.25
CA ASP A 721 26.19 36.67 -40.79
C ASP A 721 25.91 38.16 -40.96
N PHE A 722 26.71 39.01 -40.30
CA PHE A 722 26.62 40.45 -40.45
C PHE A 722 28.01 41.07 -40.54
N SER A 723 28.10 42.23 -41.20
CA SER A 723 29.33 43.05 -41.18
C SER A 723 29.14 44.27 -40.28
N ILE A 724 30.24 44.88 -39.86
CA ILE A 724 30.19 46.17 -39.17
C ILE A 724 30.89 47.27 -39.98
N ASP A 725 30.25 48.42 -40.14
CA ASP A 725 30.84 49.63 -40.70
C ASP A 725 31.11 50.63 -39.58
N VAL A 726 32.38 50.70 -39.17
CA VAL A 726 32.81 51.48 -38.01
C VAL A 726 33.75 52.58 -38.43
N LYS A 727 33.48 53.79 -37.94
CA LYS A 727 34.36 54.94 -38.09
C LYS A 727 34.75 55.55 -36.74
N LEU A 728 36.04 55.75 -36.53
CA LEU A 728 36.60 56.48 -35.39
C LEU A 728 37.94 57.15 -35.75
N TYR A 729 38.42 58.02 -34.88
CA TYR A 729 39.76 58.61 -34.97
C TYR A 729 40.53 58.37 -33.68
N LEU A 730 41.85 58.32 -33.79
CA LEU A 730 42.80 58.30 -32.69
C LEU A 730 43.42 59.70 -32.59
N GLU A 731 43.40 60.34 -31.43
CA GLU A 731 43.88 61.72 -31.26
C GLU A 731 45.34 61.90 -31.69
N GLY A 732 46.20 60.95 -31.32
CA GLY A 732 47.63 60.98 -31.57
C GLY A 732 48.03 61.18 -33.03
N PRO A 733 47.70 60.23 -33.93
CA PRO A 733 48.03 60.36 -35.35
C PRO A 733 47.15 61.38 -36.09
N TYR A 734 46.14 61.98 -35.47
CA TYR A 734 45.19 62.83 -36.19
C TYR A 734 45.82 64.13 -36.69
N ASN A 735 45.92 64.25 -38.01
CA ASN A 735 46.48 65.42 -38.66
C ASN A 735 45.39 66.44 -38.99
N GLN A 736 45.29 67.48 -38.15
CA GLN A 736 44.32 68.57 -38.31
C GLN A 736 44.36 69.29 -39.67
N THR A 737 45.46 69.20 -40.42
CA THR A 737 45.60 69.88 -41.72
C THR A 737 44.90 69.10 -42.83
N THR A 738 44.99 67.77 -42.79
CA THR A 738 44.42 66.88 -43.81
C THR A 738 43.05 66.35 -43.41
N GLY A 739 42.73 66.35 -42.11
CA GLY A 739 41.55 65.67 -41.57
C GLY A 739 41.68 64.15 -41.62
N LEU A 740 42.91 63.63 -41.72
CA LEU A 740 43.27 62.21 -41.79
C LEU A 740 44.26 61.88 -40.67
N MET A 741 44.42 60.61 -40.35
CA MET A 741 45.46 60.11 -39.45
C MET A 741 46.76 59.79 -40.19
N ASP A 742 47.88 60.17 -39.60
CA ASP A 742 49.21 59.88 -40.10
C ASP A 742 49.50 58.37 -39.99
N GLN A 743 50.21 57.84 -40.97
CA GLN A 743 50.46 56.40 -41.13
C GLN A 743 51.95 56.07 -40.96
N GLU A 744 52.62 56.80 -40.07
CA GLU A 744 54.07 56.79 -39.97
C GLU A 744 54.59 55.43 -39.48
N LEU A 745 53.94 54.81 -38.49
CA LEU A 745 54.22 53.41 -38.10
C LEU A 745 54.16 52.42 -39.27
N ASN A 746 53.16 52.56 -40.14
CA ASN A 746 53.02 51.70 -41.32
C ASN A 746 54.12 51.99 -42.36
N THR A 747 54.38 53.27 -42.62
CA THR A 747 55.43 53.72 -43.56
C THR A 747 56.83 53.27 -43.13
N LEU A 748 57.08 53.21 -41.82
CA LEU A 748 58.31 52.71 -41.23
C LEU A 748 58.35 51.18 -41.12
N GLY A 749 57.25 50.48 -41.41
CA GLY A 749 57.14 49.02 -41.31
C GLY A 749 57.21 48.50 -39.88
N LEU A 750 56.75 49.29 -38.91
CA LEU A 750 56.82 48.98 -37.48
C LEU A 750 55.58 48.23 -36.96
N ILE A 751 54.43 48.33 -37.64
CA ILE A 751 53.21 47.63 -37.26
C ILE A 751 53.44 46.11 -37.37
N PRO A 752 53.19 45.32 -36.31
CA PRO A 752 53.42 43.88 -36.33
C PRO A 752 52.48 43.16 -37.32
N LEU A 753 52.99 42.08 -37.93
CA LEU A 753 52.23 41.27 -38.88
C LEU A 753 51.17 40.38 -38.20
N SER A 754 51.31 40.10 -36.90
CA SER A 754 50.33 39.42 -36.07
C SER A 754 49.64 40.41 -35.14
N GLN A 755 48.36 40.19 -34.84
CA GLN A 755 47.60 41.03 -33.90
C GLN A 755 48.29 41.12 -32.51
N PRO A 756 48.33 42.30 -31.85
CA PRO A 756 49.07 42.52 -30.60
C PRO A 756 48.28 42.26 -29.29
N TYR A 757 46.99 41.95 -29.40
CA TYR A 757 46.04 41.79 -28.28
C TYR A 757 46.06 40.40 -27.62
N ASN A 758 46.92 39.48 -28.06
CA ASN A 758 47.09 38.15 -27.45
C ASN A 758 47.88 38.15 -26.12
N THR A 759 48.13 39.32 -25.55
CA THR A 759 48.81 39.49 -24.27
C THR A 759 47.95 40.29 -23.30
N SER A 760 48.32 40.29 -22.02
CA SER A 760 47.66 41.10 -20.99
C SER A 760 47.65 42.59 -21.39
N PRO A 761 46.55 43.33 -21.15
CA PRO A 761 45.36 42.93 -20.40
C PRO A 761 44.30 42.14 -21.19
N TRP A 762 44.28 42.24 -22.53
CA TRP A 762 43.18 41.69 -23.34
C TRP A 762 43.17 40.16 -23.41
N ASN A 763 44.34 39.52 -23.48
CA ASN A 763 44.48 38.06 -23.61
C ASN A 763 43.61 37.47 -24.75
N TYR A 764 43.41 38.22 -25.84
CA TYR A 764 42.56 37.83 -26.95
C TYR A 764 43.17 36.64 -27.71
N SER A 765 42.42 35.54 -27.80
CA SER A 765 42.88 34.27 -28.38
C SER A 765 42.89 34.22 -29.92
N GLY A 766 42.51 35.31 -30.59
CA GLY A 766 42.49 35.39 -32.06
C GLY A 766 43.86 35.17 -32.69
N THR A 767 43.86 34.61 -33.89
CA THR A 767 45.07 34.19 -34.62
C THR A 767 45.36 35.04 -35.85
N GLU A 768 44.76 36.23 -35.93
CA GLU A 768 44.87 37.12 -37.08
C GLU A 768 46.34 37.48 -37.39
N ILE A 769 46.72 37.18 -38.62
CA ILE A 769 48.06 37.42 -39.15
C ILE A 769 47.94 37.87 -40.61
N VAL A 770 48.75 38.85 -41.00
CA VAL A 770 48.87 39.33 -42.39
C VAL A 770 50.26 39.07 -42.95
N THR A 771 50.36 38.94 -44.27
CA THR A 771 51.65 38.86 -44.96
C THR A 771 52.29 40.23 -45.21
N SER A 772 51.47 41.29 -45.18
CA SER A 772 51.87 42.70 -45.21
C SER A 772 50.74 43.55 -44.63
N VAL A 773 51.08 44.55 -43.81
CA VAL A 773 50.09 45.50 -43.29
C VAL A 773 49.49 46.32 -44.45
N PRO A 774 48.15 46.51 -44.52
CA PRO A 774 47.53 47.29 -45.59
C PRO A 774 48.05 48.72 -45.64
N GLY A 775 48.33 49.26 -46.83
CA GLY A 775 48.93 50.60 -46.96
C GLY A 775 48.06 51.77 -46.47
N SER A 776 46.75 51.56 -46.26
CA SER A 776 45.81 52.51 -45.65
C SER A 776 45.77 52.42 -44.12
N ALA A 777 46.35 51.39 -43.50
CA ALA A 777 46.28 51.18 -42.06
C ALA A 777 47.14 52.21 -41.29
N VAL A 778 46.63 52.62 -40.13
CA VAL A 778 47.31 53.45 -39.12
C VAL A 778 47.81 52.54 -38.01
N ASP A 779 46.94 51.66 -37.49
CA ASP A 779 47.29 50.66 -36.49
C ASP A 779 46.26 49.50 -36.42
N TRP A 780 46.53 48.50 -35.58
CA TRP A 780 45.59 47.46 -35.16
C TRP A 780 44.60 48.00 -34.12
N VAL A 781 43.34 47.56 -34.18
CA VAL A 781 42.30 47.74 -33.15
C VAL A 781 41.69 46.38 -32.81
N LEU A 782 41.23 46.19 -31.57
CA LEU A 782 40.43 45.03 -31.19
C LEU A 782 38.96 45.46 -31.13
N ILE A 783 38.14 44.80 -31.95
CA ILE A 783 36.69 44.93 -31.93
C ILE A 783 36.14 43.93 -30.91
N GLU A 784 35.22 44.38 -30.07
CA GLU A 784 34.45 43.55 -29.16
C GLU A 784 32.97 43.92 -29.28
N LEU A 785 32.13 42.91 -29.53
CA LEU A 785 30.69 43.04 -29.71
C LEU A 785 29.97 42.48 -28.49
N ARG A 786 29.07 43.29 -27.93
CA ARG A 786 28.28 42.95 -26.76
C ARG A 786 26.79 42.99 -27.07
N ASP A 787 26.05 42.01 -26.58
CA ASP A 787 24.60 41.94 -26.75
C ASP A 787 23.88 42.14 -25.42
N ALA A 788 23.16 43.25 -25.29
CA ALA A 788 22.55 43.65 -24.02
C ALA A 788 21.30 44.51 -24.25
N PRO A 789 20.38 44.59 -23.27
CA PRO A 789 19.15 45.40 -23.43
C PRO A 789 19.44 46.91 -23.47
N ASP A 790 20.51 47.36 -22.81
CA ASP A 790 21.00 48.74 -22.80
C ASP A 790 22.53 48.84 -22.54
N ALA A 791 23.10 50.02 -22.79
CA ALA A 791 24.55 50.27 -22.71
C ALA A 791 25.13 50.03 -21.31
N ASN A 792 24.37 50.25 -20.23
CA ASN A 792 24.86 50.04 -18.88
C ASN A 792 24.96 48.54 -18.52
N SER A 793 24.12 47.70 -19.12
CA SER A 793 24.15 46.24 -18.97
C SER A 793 25.10 45.51 -19.92
N ALA A 794 25.66 46.20 -20.93
CA ALA A 794 26.64 45.65 -21.86
C ALA A 794 28.00 45.48 -21.14
N THR A 795 28.15 44.41 -20.36
CA THR A 795 29.34 44.07 -19.54
C THR A 795 30.25 43.06 -20.25
N SER A 796 31.40 42.70 -19.69
CA SER A 796 32.27 41.65 -20.26
C SER A 796 31.58 40.28 -20.33
N GLY A 797 30.59 40.01 -19.48
CA GLY A 797 29.80 38.78 -19.51
C GLY A 797 28.81 38.70 -20.68
N THR A 798 28.59 39.79 -21.41
CA THR A 798 27.67 39.85 -22.56
C THR A 798 28.41 39.91 -23.91
N ILE A 799 29.70 39.60 -23.93
CA ILE A 799 30.49 39.54 -25.17
C ILE A 799 30.00 38.37 -26.02
N ILE A 800 29.60 38.65 -27.26
CA ILE A 800 29.15 37.63 -28.23
C ILE A 800 30.18 37.39 -29.34
N ALA A 801 31.11 38.33 -29.58
CA ALA A 801 32.21 38.15 -30.53
C ALA A 801 33.37 39.15 -30.31
N GLN A 802 34.58 38.77 -30.73
CA GLN A 802 35.76 39.63 -30.77
C GLN A 802 36.61 39.38 -32.02
N GLN A 803 37.20 40.42 -32.60
CA GLN A 803 38.07 40.33 -33.79
C GLN A 803 39.13 41.44 -33.82
N ALA A 804 40.38 41.09 -34.13
CA ALA A 804 41.41 42.09 -34.41
C ALA A 804 41.31 42.60 -35.86
N ALA A 805 41.31 43.92 -36.03
CA ALA A 805 41.14 44.60 -37.31
C ALA A 805 42.10 45.77 -37.48
N PHE A 806 42.11 46.42 -38.64
CA PHE A 806 42.92 47.61 -38.89
C PHE A 806 42.07 48.86 -38.90
N ILE A 807 42.54 49.93 -38.28
CA ILE A 807 42.00 51.27 -38.49
C ILE A 807 42.76 51.97 -39.62
N THR A 808 42.04 52.62 -40.52
CA THR A 808 42.60 53.30 -41.71
C THR A 808 42.79 54.80 -41.51
N ASN A 809 43.57 55.45 -42.36
CA ASN A 809 43.89 56.88 -42.22
C ASN A 809 42.68 57.82 -42.29
N ASN A 810 41.57 57.40 -42.89
CA ASN A 810 40.32 58.17 -42.92
C ASN A 810 39.35 57.77 -41.80
N GLY A 811 39.77 56.90 -40.89
CA GLY A 811 39.05 56.53 -39.67
C GLY A 811 38.19 55.28 -39.75
N PHE A 812 38.08 54.64 -40.93
CA PHE A 812 37.30 53.40 -41.05
C PHE A 812 38.07 52.21 -40.48
N VAL A 813 37.36 51.30 -39.82
CA VAL A 813 37.88 50.00 -39.40
C VAL A 813 37.61 48.98 -40.50
N VAL A 814 38.63 48.22 -40.88
CA VAL A 814 38.59 47.26 -41.99
C VAL A 814 39.18 45.92 -41.58
N ALA A 815 38.73 44.86 -42.23
CA ALA A 815 39.28 43.51 -42.06
C ALA A 815 40.74 43.42 -42.55
N LEU A 816 41.34 42.24 -42.40
CA LEU A 816 42.77 41.99 -42.67
C LEU A 816 43.25 42.29 -44.10
N ASN A 817 42.33 42.32 -45.07
CA ASN A 817 42.65 42.69 -46.45
C ASN A 817 42.78 44.21 -46.68
N GLY A 818 42.44 45.04 -45.67
CA GLY A 818 42.51 46.49 -45.72
C GLY A 818 41.39 47.18 -46.50
N ILE A 819 40.36 46.45 -46.94
CA ILE A 819 39.30 46.95 -47.83
C ILE A 819 37.90 46.56 -47.35
N SER A 820 37.65 45.29 -46.99
CA SER A 820 36.31 44.84 -46.60
C SER A 820 35.99 45.22 -45.15
N LEU A 821 34.68 45.30 -44.86
CA LEU A 821 34.19 45.41 -43.49
C LEU A 821 34.58 44.15 -42.68
N PRO A 822 34.86 44.29 -41.37
CA PRO A 822 34.92 43.16 -40.46
C PRO A 822 33.58 42.39 -40.46
N GLN A 823 33.65 41.07 -40.49
CA GLN A 823 32.48 40.19 -40.58
C GLN A 823 32.40 39.29 -39.34
N PHE A 824 31.19 39.09 -38.86
CA PHE A 824 30.88 38.31 -37.67
C PHE A 824 29.73 37.34 -37.98
N THR A 825 29.78 36.19 -37.33
CA THR A 825 28.71 35.20 -37.33
C THR A 825 28.31 35.03 -35.88
N SER A 826 27.13 35.53 -35.51
CA SER A 826 26.63 35.45 -34.15
C SER A 826 25.12 35.68 -34.12
N THR A 827 24.46 35.19 -33.07
CA THR A 827 23.05 35.48 -32.83
C THR A 827 22.94 36.73 -31.96
N ILE A 828 22.12 37.71 -32.40
CA ILE A 828 21.84 38.93 -31.65
C ILE A 828 20.42 38.82 -31.10
N GLN A 829 20.29 38.78 -29.78
CA GLN A 829 19.04 38.62 -29.04
C GLN A 829 18.44 39.97 -28.62
N ASP A 830 19.26 40.90 -28.13
CA ASP A 830 18.81 42.21 -27.64
C ASP A 830 19.23 43.35 -28.58
N LYS A 831 20.36 44.00 -28.27
CA LYS A 831 20.89 45.15 -28.99
C LYS A 831 22.40 45.08 -28.98
N LEU A 832 22.97 45.27 -30.17
CA LEU A 832 24.41 45.21 -30.38
C LEU A 832 25.08 46.51 -29.93
N PHE A 833 26.05 46.40 -29.01
CA PHE A 833 26.95 47.47 -28.59
C PHE A 833 28.38 47.16 -29.01
N LEU A 834 29.08 48.19 -29.46
CA LEU A 834 30.44 48.10 -30.01
C LEU A 834 31.44 48.65 -29.01
N VAL A 835 32.42 47.84 -28.65
CA VAL A 835 33.63 48.26 -27.92
C VAL A 835 34.81 48.24 -28.90
N ILE A 836 35.60 49.32 -28.88
CA ILE A 836 36.86 49.42 -29.62
C ILE A 836 37.97 49.58 -28.60
N ARG A 837 38.91 48.63 -28.65
CA ARG A 837 40.09 48.62 -27.79
C ARG A 837 41.35 48.92 -28.57
N HIS A 838 42.26 49.65 -27.94
CA HIS A 838 43.51 50.05 -28.57
C HIS A 838 44.69 49.98 -27.61
N ARG A 839 45.88 49.70 -28.14
CA ARG A 839 47.06 49.42 -27.31
C ARG A 839 47.55 50.57 -26.43
N ASN A 840 47.22 51.82 -26.80
CA ASN A 840 47.73 53.01 -26.13
C ASN A 840 46.78 54.22 -26.12
N HIS A 841 45.50 53.97 -26.40
CA HIS A 841 44.43 54.95 -26.37
C HIS A 841 43.29 54.35 -25.54
N LEU A 842 42.56 55.18 -24.80
CA LEU A 842 41.46 54.72 -23.94
C LEU A 842 40.40 53.96 -24.73
N ASP A 843 40.03 52.78 -24.24
CA ASP A 843 38.98 51.95 -24.84
C ASP A 843 37.64 52.70 -24.81
N ILE A 844 36.81 52.52 -25.83
CA ILE A 844 35.51 53.18 -25.94
C ILE A 844 34.40 52.19 -26.24
N MET A 845 33.20 52.45 -25.72
CA MET A 845 31.97 51.72 -26.07
C MET A 845 30.94 52.67 -26.69
N SER A 846 30.14 52.18 -27.62
CA SER A 846 28.98 52.90 -28.16
C SER A 846 27.94 53.20 -27.08
N GLU A 847 27.49 54.46 -26.95
CA GLU A 847 26.38 54.85 -26.05
C GLU A 847 25.02 54.30 -26.54
N TYR A 848 24.86 54.27 -27.86
CA TYR A 848 23.66 53.78 -28.53
C TYR A 848 23.96 52.46 -29.21
N SER A 849 22.97 51.58 -29.29
CA SER A 849 23.11 50.35 -30.05
C SER A 849 23.43 50.63 -31.52
N MET A 850 24.22 49.74 -32.13
CA MET A 850 24.47 49.77 -33.56
C MET A 850 23.16 49.59 -34.33
N VAL A 851 23.06 50.24 -35.49
CA VAL A 851 21.86 50.18 -36.33
C VAL A 851 22.15 49.30 -37.53
N GLY A 852 21.43 48.19 -37.66
CA GLY A 852 21.49 47.31 -38.81
C GLY A 852 20.71 47.87 -40.01
N SER A 853 21.33 47.85 -41.19
CA SER A 853 20.71 48.16 -42.49
C SER A 853 21.23 47.18 -43.53
N ASP A 854 20.34 46.34 -44.10
CA ASP A 854 20.68 45.38 -45.17
C ASP A 854 21.87 44.43 -44.84
N GLY A 855 22.02 44.03 -43.56
CA GLY A 855 23.07 43.09 -43.11
C GLY A 855 24.36 43.72 -42.58
N ASP A 856 24.47 45.05 -42.63
CA ASP A 856 25.60 45.79 -42.06
C ASP A 856 25.16 46.62 -40.86
N TYR A 857 25.87 46.50 -39.74
CA TYR A 857 25.70 47.32 -38.53
C TYR A 857 26.64 48.52 -38.57
N VAL A 858 26.08 49.73 -38.50
CA VAL A 858 26.87 50.96 -38.68
C VAL A 858 27.05 51.71 -37.36
N TYR A 859 28.27 52.18 -37.09
CA TYR A 859 28.55 53.10 -35.99
C TYR A 859 29.67 54.11 -36.31
N ASP A 860 29.40 55.40 -36.11
CA ASP A 860 30.38 56.48 -36.30
C ASP A 860 30.60 57.24 -35.00
N PHE A 861 31.72 56.93 -34.34
CA PHE A 861 32.15 57.57 -33.10
C PHE A 861 32.58 59.03 -33.34
N SER A 862 33.06 59.37 -34.54
CA SER A 862 33.72 60.65 -34.79
C SER A 862 32.81 61.88 -34.78
N THR A 863 31.49 61.68 -34.76
CA THR A 863 30.50 62.75 -34.99
C THR A 863 30.20 63.60 -33.76
N SER A 864 30.26 63.06 -32.54
CA SER A 864 29.90 63.77 -31.31
C SER A 864 30.30 62.97 -30.05
N TYR A 865 30.44 63.64 -28.91
CA TYR A 865 30.80 63.00 -27.64
C TYR A 865 29.71 62.06 -27.09
N ASP A 866 28.45 62.28 -27.43
CA ASP A 866 27.32 61.46 -26.99
C ASP A 866 27.22 60.11 -27.75
N LYS A 867 28.17 59.82 -28.65
CA LYS A 867 28.33 58.50 -29.28
C LYS A 867 29.14 57.53 -28.44
N VAL A 868 29.86 58.01 -27.43
CA VAL A 868 30.65 57.17 -26.54
C VAL A 868 29.97 57.11 -25.18
N TYR A 869 29.82 55.89 -24.65
CA TYR A 869 29.28 55.68 -23.32
C TYR A 869 30.16 56.39 -22.28
N GLY A 870 29.54 57.18 -21.40
CA GLY A 870 30.27 58.05 -20.47
C GLY A 870 30.76 59.38 -21.05
N GLY A 871 30.53 59.64 -22.34
CA GLY A 871 30.75 60.94 -22.98
C GLY A 871 32.19 61.41 -22.96
N THR A 872 32.43 62.63 -22.45
CA THR A 872 33.75 63.27 -22.49
C THR A 872 34.76 62.72 -21.47
N THR A 873 34.38 61.74 -20.64
CA THR A 873 35.23 61.17 -19.60
C THR A 873 36.39 60.37 -20.20
N GLY A 874 36.14 59.53 -21.21
CA GLY A 874 37.15 58.76 -21.95
C GLY A 874 37.40 59.23 -23.39
N TYR A 875 36.67 60.25 -23.86
CA TYR A 875 36.64 60.67 -25.26
C TYR A 875 37.03 62.14 -25.44
N ILE A 876 37.66 62.52 -26.56
CA ILE A 876 38.17 63.88 -26.77
C ILE A 876 37.76 64.49 -28.11
N GLN A 877 37.54 65.81 -28.11
CA GLN A 877 37.31 66.58 -29.32
C GLN A 877 38.63 66.90 -30.00
N LEU A 878 38.74 66.54 -31.26
CA LEU A 878 39.90 66.79 -32.12
C LEU A 878 39.88 68.23 -32.66
N PRO A 879 41.03 68.79 -33.07
CA PRO A 879 41.12 70.18 -33.52
C PRO A 879 40.22 70.56 -34.72
N SER A 880 39.77 69.58 -35.52
CA SER A 880 38.84 69.76 -36.64
C SER A 880 37.38 69.95 -36.21
N GLY A 881 37.04 69.62 -34.97
CA GLY A 881 35.67 69.53 -34.45
C GLY A 881 35.10 68.11 -34.42
N ASP A 882 35.76 67.15 -35.08
CA ASP A 882 35.50 65.72 -34.95
C ASP A 882 35.91 65.21 -33.56
N TRP A 883 35.59 63.97 -33.24
CA TRP A 883 35.96 63.33 -31.97
C TRP A 883 36.80 62.07 -32.18
N GLY A 884 37.62 61.72 -31.19
CA GLY A 884 38.52 60.58 -31.24
C GLY A 884 38.84 59.99 -29.86
N MET A 885 39.37 58.76 -29.88
CA MET A 885 39.88 58.10 -28.67
C MET A 885 41.04 58.92 -28.12
N ALA A 886 41.03 59.15 -26.80
CA ALA A 886 42.08 59.90 -26.13
C ALA A 886 43.36 59.05 -26.04
N GLY A 887 44.48 59.58 -26.50
CA GLY A 887 45.78 58.91 -26.36
C GLY A 887 46.36 59.08 -24.95
N GLY A 888 47.25 58.18 -24.55
CA GLY A 888 48.01 58.34 -23.31
C GLY A 888 47.83 57.25 -22.27
N ASP A 889 46.98 56.27 -22.51
CA ASP A 889 46.81 55.08 -21.68
C ASP A 889 47.77 53.98 -22.16
N GLY A 890 49.02 54.05 -21.72
CA GLY A 890 50.10 53.23 -22.25
C GLY A 890 50.18 51.84 -21.62
N ASP A 891 49.60 51.63 -20.45
CA ASP A 891 49.52 50.29 -19.83
C ASP A 891 48.17 49.61 -20.08
N ALA A 892 47.26 50.30 -20.79
CA ALA A 892 45.93 49.84 -21.16
C ALA A 892 45.08 49.47 -19.92
N ASN A 893 45.19 50.26 -18.86
CA ASN A 893 44.46 50.06 -17.62
C ASN A 893 43.16 50.88 -17.55
N ASP A 894 42.75 51.47 -18.68
CA ASP A 894 41.56 52.30 -18.85
C ASP A 894 41.61 53.66 -18.14
N ILE A 895 42.78 54.12 -17.67
CA ILE A 895 42.94 55.42 -17.00
C ILE A 895 44.23 56.11 -17.48
N VAL A 896 44.12 57.35 -17.98
CA VAL A 896 45.30 58.17 -18.29
C VAL A 896 45.79 58.88 -17.02
N GLU A 897 46.88 58.37 -16.44
CA GLU A 897 47.43 58.83 -15.18
C GLU A 897 48.97 58.90 -15.15
N ASP A 898 49.55 59.21 -13.98
CA ASP A 898 51.00 59.32 -13.84
C ASP A 898 51.75 57.99 -14.09
N VAL A 899 51.07 56.85 -13.99
CA VAL A 899 51.65 55.52 -14.25
C VAL A 899 52.03 55.38 -15.72
N ASP A 900 51.16 55.78 -16.66
CA ASP A 900 51.45 55.74 -18.11
C ASP A 900 52.72 56.49 -18.46
N LYS A 901 52.92 57.64 -17.81
CA LYS A 901 54.13 58.42 -18.03
C LYS A 901 55.35 57.79 -17.37
N THR A 902 55.23 57.34 -16.13
CA THR A 902 56.39 56.96 -15.31
C THR A 902 56.88 55.54 -15.57
N ILE A 903 55.96 54.63 -15.91
CA ILE A 903 56.25 53.21 -16.11
C ILE A 903 56.26 52.82 -17.59
N ILE A 904 55.50 53.51 -18.46
CA ILE A 904 55.46 53.19 -19.89
C ILE A 904 56.29 54.19 -20.72
N TRP A 905 55.87 55.46 -20.78
CA TRP A 905 56.52 56.47 -21.64
C TRP A 905 57.97 56.75 -21.22
N ALA A 906 58.27 56.93 -19.92
CA ALA A 906 59.60 57.35 -19.47
C ALA A 906 60.71 56.32 -19.75
N PRO A 907 60.50 55.00 -19.58
CA PRO A 907 61.45 53.98 -20.03
C PRO A 907 61.65 53.93 -21.55
N GLU A 908 60.62 54.27 -22.33
CA GLU A 908 60.64 54.23 -23.80
C GLU A 908 61.08 55.56 -24.44
N ALA A 909 61.12 56.66 -23.68
CA ALA A 909 61.47 57.98 -24.18
C ALA A 909 62.84 58.02 -24.88
N GLY A 910 62.84 58.40 -26.15
CA GLY A 910 64.02 58.42 -27.03
C GLY A 910 64.25 57.13 -27.82
N THR A 911 63.35 56.15 -27.73
CA THR A 911 63.42 54.91 -28.53
C THR A 911 62.51 54.97 -29.76
N THR A 912 62.89 54.27 -30.82
CA THR A 912 62.08 54.07 -32.04
C THR A 912 61.48 52.68 -32.03
N GLY A 913 60.22 52.53 -32.40
CA GLY A 913 59.58 51.21 -32.47
C GLY A 913 58.05 51.26 -32.39
N TYR A 914 57.44 50.08 -32.33
CA TYR A 914 56.02 49.91 -32.04
C TYR A 914 55.84 49.79 -30.52
N ASN A 915 55.90 50.93 -29.84
CA ASN A 915 56.01 51.04 -28.39
C ASN A 915 54.71 51.57 -27.78
N SER A 916 54.32 51.11 -26.59
CA SER A 916 53.06 51.55 -25.99
C SER A 916 53.05 53.05 -25.64
N GLY A 917 54.19 53.64 -25.29
CA GLY A 917 54.32 55.08 -25.01
C GLY A 917 54.37 56.00 -26.24
N ASP A 918 54.36 55.45 -27.46
CA ASP A 918 54.22 56.20 -28.72
C ASP A 918 52.74 56.56 -28.97
N PHE A 919 52.23 57.51 -28.19
CA PHE A 919 50.83 57.93 -28.21
C PHE A 919 50.43 58.65 -29.49
N ASN A 920 51.37 59.29 -30.20
CA ASN A 920 51.09 59.94 -31.48
C ASN A 920 51.26 59.02 -32.70
N LEU A 921 51.75 57.79 -32.50
CA LEU A 921 51.94 56.78 -33.54
C LEU A 921 52.90 57.24 -34.65
N ASP A 922 53.93 58.01 -34.29
CA ASP A 922 54.97 58.47 -35.22
C ASP A 922 56.18 57.52 -35.29
N GLY A 923 56.18 56.45 -34.48
CA GLY A 923 57.25 55.46 -34.39
C GLY A 923 58.40 55.89 -33.47
N GLN A 924 58.28 57.01 -32.77
CA GLN A 924 59.30 57.58 -31.89
C GLN A 924 58.70 58.09 -30.58
N THR A 925 58.77 57.29 -29.53
CA THR A 925 58.37 57.71 -28.18
C THR A 925 59.23 58.89 -27.69
N ASN A 926 58.66 60.09 -27.58
CA ASN A 926 59.37 61.34 -27.33
C ASN A 926 58.48 62.40 -26.64
N ASN A 927 58.94 63.66 -26.61
CA ASN A 927 58.24 64.72 -25.89
C ASN A 927 56.84 65.04 -26.44
N PRO A 928 56.59 65.10 -27.77
CA PRO A 928 55.26 65.12 -28.36
C PRO A 928 54.24 64.16 -27.71
N ASP A 929 54.53 62.86 -27.57
CA ASP A 929 53.58 61.92 -26.94
C ASP A 929 53.14 62.38 -25.55
N LYS A 930 54.11 62.80 -24.74
CA LYS A 930 53.84 63.26 -23.38
C LYS A 930 53.13 64.62 -23.36
N ASN A 931 53.58 65.56 -24.18
CA ASN A 931 53.16 66.96 -24.09
C ASN A 931 51.84 67.22 -24.82
N ASP A 932 51.60 66.48 -25.89
CA ASP A 932 50.52 66.77 -26.83
C ASP A 932 49.38 65.74 -26.71
N ALA A 933 49.64 64.53 -26.18
CA ALA A 933 48.60 63.56 -25.82
C ALA A 933 48.46 63.39 -24.30
N TRP A 934 49.42 62.75 -23.62
CA TRP A 934 49.28 62.36 -22.20
C TRP A 934 48.94 63.52 -21.25
N ILE A 935 49.64 64.68 -21.33
CA ILE A 935 49.34 65.84 -20.46
C ILE A 935 47.90 66.34 -20.66
N ASN A 936 47.41 66.33 -21.91
CA ASN A 936 46.09 66.87 -22.24
C ASN A 936 44.95 65.95 -21.81
N ASN A 937 45.25 64.66 -21.72
CA ASN A 937 44.29 63.62 -21.35
C ASN A 937 44.40 63.15 -19.90
N LEU A 938 45.31 63.72 -19.12
CA LEU A 938 45.45 63.40 -17.71
C LEU A 938 44.09 63.48 -17.00
N THR A 939 43.72 62.44 -16.25
CA THR A 939 42.41 62.24 -15.58
C THR A 939 41.25 61.77 -16.45
N LYS A 940 41.47 61.50 -17.75
CA LYS A 940 40.50 60.76 -18.56
C LYS A 940 40.55 59.28 -18.18
N GLU A 941 39.39 58.63 -18.21
CA GLU A 941 39.22 57.21 -17.93
C GLU A 941 38.17 56.63 -18.88
N SER A 942 38.33 55.38 -19.29
CA SER A 942 37.29 54.65 -20.00
C SER A 942 36.06 54.49 -19.10
N GLN A 943 34.90 54.34 -19.72
CA GLN A 943 33.65 54.04 -19.04
C GLN A 943 33.03 52.74 -19.55
N VAL A 944 33.79 51.95 -20.33
CA VAL A 944 33.38 50.62 -20.76
C VAL A 944 33.06 49.78 -19.51
N PRO A 945 31.83 49.25 -19.36
CA PRO A 945 31.50 48.42 -18.20
C PRO A 945 32.31 47.13 -18.20
N ASP A 946 32.79 46.68 -17.03
CA ASP A 946 33.40 45.36 -16.89
C ASP A 946 32.38 44.29 -16.51
#